data_AF-A0A417JBA9-F1
#
_entry.id   AF-A0A417JBA9-F1
#
_cell.length_a   1.000
_cell.length_b   1.000
_cell.length_c   1.000
_cell.angle_alpha   90.00
_cell.angle_beta   90.00
_cell.angle_gamma   90.00
#
_symmetry.space_group_name_H-M   'P 1'
#
loop_
_entity.id
_entity.type
_entity.pdbx_description
1 polymer ?
#
loop_
_entity_poly.entity_id
_entity_poly.type
_entity_poly.pdbx_seq_one_letter_code
_entity_poly.pdbx_strand_id
1 'polypeptide(L)'
;MKIIKRKFRQKAAFLLISAIVILNLSSAGCLVSADTADEADAVMKLYNSGQLIGKYSDLKTLFANMTDKQGDYKIIFPAEQTEYKIDGEVWLPECKSIKFVGIPVNKEEYRSTAIKINHSIHLQSDVVLSNCTIYECNVSEMSVMDIGSHKLEVTGKYTEIIACVMHKYDWYYYNDKTDFYYFRIEGQDGSELIIDNNDFMIDIDLNIDTVRLEKDAGLRIKSGQAKIKKVIAKDYLTNIIYDAYGRYEIGEISIDNCWLYIDMIKSTRVRIGKISLAENTDSDNCSFIMSASISSSKITKKCHPRFEIENIDDDGIDIFFSMYIYEKIDYDTALKPFLHNDISCLKMPKDYDISKLKHYQIQYKNGYENFNVIKDKEGNVWLPMIEQNGEETDEELTYELDEEQNDKYGIYYKLNKSEKTATVGADNDKMANAGFNDTSKLDDRVLRVPSYVKYDGENYKVTRVGKSAFESAGVGFDEVYIPDTVVSIGDKAFWRNTIYKLYIGANVSEIGELAIAAAMTDEIYLDKNNTNYILEQGVLFDKDMTTLIRCPAELWNQYYPVYNVPESVKKIAAGAFAYAHIFNIKADNVTSVGEYAFYNAVYLRTVSLKGVVEIGDRAFLNSRILRNVYLSDKLKKIGGVEFWDCDNLECLVLPDSVTDIGEYAFSQSGIKYILGGKNAQYGQQMFLNCKNLTLVQLSDAAQYLPKQLFKGCTSLEKLYLPENCLGSEDNELFYDIPENQVTVYGKEDMSEFAKNNNALFENVTEHEHNFVTQTVQEARAYDTGLEVTYCSECHYVSDYREIDAPEQFEKTSDYGILEELVHPPNEPTPSPATPPAVTQTPAVSASPTPKPSASPTPTAPPTLIPTVSPVMTPAPAKTPTVTVKPTKTPAATATVPSPTPIMTGSPPVVSPTAIPINSTSAMPNGHVSSKPDKEPEPTSGNKTTPNPTDRTTPQPADNASPSLANEPLYTISPTPTSATPQPTSVPGLSEKDKKALIVRINLIELTKYNQPEIVWKKTSVNIGYEIYRAMSKKITWKKIAAGETNSSCRYTDKKAKAGQKYYYKIRLFKKTGAQKYYGKYSNVCMIKTLSIVKPKIKGTTGTYRKMPYVQIELKKYSGIYAEIYIRGKDKKYQKIKLKSSSIKRYNAKFKLKCNNKKAVYYFKVRTIVKRVKKKYYSVYSDCLKVKVKGS
;
A
#
# COMPACT_ATOMS: atom_id res chain seq x y z
N MET A 1 2.63 -39.74 -45.08
CA MET A 1 3.59 -38.80 -44.45
C MET A 1 3.36 -37.31 -44.77
N LYS A 2 3.46 -36.80 -46.02
CA LYS A 2 3.41 -35.34 -46.30
C LYS A 2 2.18 -34.60 -45.72
N ILE A 3 1.00 -35.23 -45.72
CA ILE A 3 -0.24 -34.66 -45.15
C ILE A 3 -0.16 -34.49 -43.60
N ILE A 4 0.48 -35.43 -42.89
CA ILE A 4 0.62 -35.39 -41.43
C ILE A 4 1.51 -34.21 -41.01
N LYS A 5 2.62 -33.96 -41.73
CA LYS A 5 3.48 -32.79 -41.49
C LYS A 5 2.77 -31.43 -41.75
N ARG A 6 1.65 -31.40 -42.48
CA ARG A 6 0.82 -30.19 -42.65
C ARG A 6 -0.09 -29.96 -41.43
N LYS A 7 -0.81 -30.98 -40.97
CA LYS A 7 -1.65 -30.89 -39.75
C LYS A 7 -0.82 -30.58 -38.49
N PHE A 8 0.36 -31.18 -38.35
CA PHE A 8 1.23 -30.92 -37.18
C PHE A 8 1.75 -29.48 -37.12
N ARG A 9 2.13 -28.90 -38.28
CA ARG A 9 2.55 -27.48 -38.34
C ARG A 9 1.39 -26.51 -38.07
N GLN A 10 0.16 -26.84 -38.44
CA GLN A 10 -1.00 -26.00 -38.11
C GLN A 10 -1.34 -26.06 -36.60
N LYS A 11 -1.30 -27.23 -35.95
CA LYS A 11 -1.47 -27.30 -34.48
C LYS A 11 -0.33 -26.65 -33.71
N ALA A 12 0.93 -26.81 -34.15
CA ALA A 12 2.07 -26.15 -33.53
C ALA A 12 2.03 -24.62 -33.69
N ALA A 13 1.63 -24.13 -34.87
CA ALA A 13 1.40 -22.69 -35.08
C ALA A 13 0.24 -22.17 -34.24
N PHE A 14 -0.86 -22.93 -34.11
CA PHE A 14 -1.98 -22.52 -33.26
C PHE A 14 -1.57 -22.45 -31.78
N LEU A 15 -0.88 -23.46 -31.24
CA LEU A 15 -0.36 -23.42 -29.86
C LEU A 15 0.67 -22.30 -29.64
N LEU A 16 1.56 -22.02 -30.60
CA LEU A 16 2.51 -20.92 -30.47
C LEU A 16 1.84 -19.54 -30.58
N ILE A 17 0.80 -19.41 -31.40
CA ILE A 17 0.00 -18.17 -31.51
C ILE A 17 -0.89 -18.00 -30.26
N SER A 18 -1.51 -19.06 -29.75
CA SER A 18 -2.22 -19.04 -28.46
C SER A 18 -1.27 -18.65 -27.32
N ALA A 19 -0.06 -19.23 -27.25
CA ALA A 19 0.95 -18.84 -26.28
C ALA A 19 1.36 -17.36 -26.44
N ILE A 20 1.53 -16.86 -27.67
CA ILE A 20 1.87 -15.45 -27.92
C ILE A 20 0.67 -14.51 -27.62
N VAL A 21 -0.57 -14.95 -27.80
CA VAL A 21 -1.77 -14.17 -27.44
C VAL A 21 -1.96 -14.14 -25.92
N ILE A 22 -1.73 -15.26 -25.22
CA ILE A 22 -1.74 -15.36 -23.75
C ILE A 22 -0.57 -14.54 -23.15
N LEU A 23 0.61 -14.56 -23.77
CA LEU A 23 1.77 -13.74 -23.38
C LEU A 23 1.72 -12.28 -23.87
N ASN A 24 0.58 -11.81 -24.39
CA ASN A 24 0.27 -10.39 -24.59
C ASN A 24 -0.92 -9.94 -23.72
N LEU A 25 -1.27 -10.70 -22.67
CA LEU A 25 -2.25 -10.29 -21.67
C LEU A 25 -1.65 -9.21 -20.75
N SER A 26 -1.95 -7.96 -21.08
CA SER A 26 -2.11 -6.88 -20.10
C SER A 26 -3.17 -5.89 -20.61
N SER A 27 -4.32 -5.87 -19.94
CA SER A 27 -5.33 -4.79 -19.91
C SER A 27 -5.78 -4.18 -21.26
N ALA A 28 -6.58 -4.95 -21.99
CA ALA A 28 -7.71 -4.39 -22.75
C ALA A 28 -8.88 -5.37 -22.55
N GLY A 29 -9.66 -5.11 -21.48
CA GLY A 29 -10.71 -5.99 -20.99
C GLY A 29 -11.73 -6.40 -22.06
N CYS A 30 -12.35 -7.56 -21.87
CA CYS A 30 -13.45 -8.01 -22.69
C CYS A 30 -14.60 -8.44 -21.81
N LEU A 31 -15.80 -7.93 -22.11
CA LEU A 31 -17.01 -8.69 -21.82
C LEU A 31 -16.88 -10.07 -22.48
N VAL A 32 -17.32 -11.11 -21.79
CA VAL A 32 -17.43 -12.49 -22.29
C VAL A 32 -18.75 -13.08 -21.78
N SER A 33 -19.36 -13.96 -22.56
CA SER A 33 -20.49 -14.76 -22.10
C SER A 33 -20.03 -15.72 -20.98
N ALA A 34 -20.79 -15.82 -19.88
CA ALA A 34 -20.46 -16.75 -18.79
C ALA A 34 -20.46 -18.21 -19.28
N ASP A 35 -21.47 -18.58 -20.07
CA ASP A 35 -21.54 -19.85 -20.79
C ASP A 35 -20.99 -19.75 -22.22
N THR A 36 -20.45 -20.86 -22.72
CA THR A 36 -19.94 -20.98 -24.10
C THR A 36 -21.06 -21.38 -25.07
N ALA A 37 -21.46 -20.47 -25.96
CA ALA A 37 -22.47 -20.73 -26.99
C ALA A 37 -21.96 -20.42 -28.40
N ASP A 38 -21.79 -21.45 -29.23
CA ASP A 38 -21.60 -21.37 -30.68
C ASP A 38 -22.99 -21.23 -31.36
N GLU A 39 -23.66 -20.08 -31.21
CA GLU A 39 -24.95 -19.86 -31.90
C GLU A 39 -25.14 -18.41 -32.35
N ALA A 40 -25.70 -18.24 -33.57
CA ALA A 40 -25.45 -17.04 -34.37
C ALA A 40 -26.18 -15.77 -33.89
N ASP A 41 -27.24 -15.87 -33.09
CA ASP A 41 -28.13 -14.74 -32.77
C ASP A 41 -28.21 -14.34 -31.29
N ALA A 42 -27.72 -15.18 -30.37
CA ALA A 42 -27.54 -14.89 -28.94
C ALA A 42 -26.35 -13.95 -28.66
N VAL A 43 -26.18 -12.93 -29.50
CA VAL A 43 -24.93 -12.18 -29.66
C VAL A 43 -25.18 -10.69 -29.42
N MET A 44 -24.42 -10.07 -28.52
CA MET A 44 -24.51 -8.61 -28.24
C MET A 44 -24.37 -7.79 -29.53
N LYS A 45 -25.20 -6.75 -29.63
CA LYS A 45 -25.34 -5.90 -30.83
C LYS A 45 -24.90 -4.48 -30.50
N LEU A 46 -23.92 -3.97 -31.25
CA LEU A 46 -23.48 -2.58 -31.14
C LEU A 46 -24.08 -1.72 -32.24
N TYR A 47 -24.68 -0.61 -31.84
CA TYR A 47 -25.20 0.42 -32.73
C TYR A 47 -24.39 1.71 -32.59
N ASN A 48 -24.25 2.46 -33.68
CA ASN A 48 -23.83 3.87 -33.68
C ASN A 48 -24.97 4.68 -34.33
N SER A 49 -25.45 5.72 -33.65
CA SER A 49 -26.53 6.59 -34.18
C SER A 49 -27.77 5.81 -34.68
N GLY A 50 -28.08 4.69 -34.03
CA GLY A 50 -29.18 3.78 -34.39
C GLY A 50 -28.89 2.74 -35.48
N GLN A 51 -27.74 2.79 -36.17
CA GLN A 51 -27.34 1.78 -37.16
C GLN A 51 -26.50 0.67 -36.51
N LEU A 52 -26.82 -0.60 -36.80
CA LEU A 52 -26.03 -1.75 -36.34
C LEU A 52 -24.66 -1.76 -37.05
N ILE A 53 -23.57 -1.74 -36.29
CA ILE A 53 -22.19 -1.66 -36.82
C ILE A 53 -21.30 -2.85 -36.46
N GLY A 54 -21.77 -3.79 -35.63
CA GLY A 54 -21.01 -5.01 -35.32
C GLY A 54 -21.76 -5.99 -34.41
N LYS A 55 -21.29 -7.24 -34.41
CA LYS A 55 -21.65 -8.27 -33.42
C LYS A 55 -20.53 -8.38 -32.37
N TYR A 56 -20.81 -8.99 -31.22
CA TYR A 56 -19.86 -9.21 -30.11
C TYR A 56 -18.45 -9.65 -30.53
N SER A 57 -18.32 -10.58 -31.49
CA SER A 57 -17.03 -11.08 -32.00
C SER A 57 -16.06 -9.98 -32.45
N ASP A 58 -16.61 -8.85 -32.88
CA ASP A 58 -15.85 -7.73 -33.42
C ASP A 58 -15.50 -6.70 -32.34
N LEU A 59 -16.20 -6.67 -31.20
CA LEU A 59 -16.18 -5.57 -30.23
C LEU A 59 -14.79 -5.24 -29.69
N LYS A 60 -13.95 -6.24 -29.36
CA LYS A 60 -12.57 -5.99 -28.89
C LYS A 60 -11.77 -5.22 -29.94
N THR A 61 -11.89 -5.61 -31.20
CA THR A 61 -11.22 -4.95 -32.34
C THR A 61 -11.85 -3.60 -32.64
N LEU A 62 -13.17 -3.47 -32.47
CA LEU A 62 -13.91 -2.26 -32.77
C LEU A 62 -13.61 -1.16 -31.73
N PHE A 63 -13.71 -1.44 -30.43
CA PHE A 63 -13.34 -0.52 -29.35
C PHE A 63 -11.87 -0.10 -29.43
N ALA A 64 -10.95 -1.03 -29.72
CA ALA A 64 -9.53 -0.69 -29.92
C ALA A 64 -9.25 0.24 -31.12
N ASN A 65 -10.23 0.44 -32.01
CA ASN A 65 -10.18 1.38 -33.14
C ASN A 65 -11.15 2.57 -32.98
N MET A 66 -11.96 2.63 -31.91
CA MET A 66 -12.85 3.77 -31.65
C MET A 66 -12.08 4.92 -31.00
N THR A 67 -11.91 6.00 -31.76
CA THR A 67 -11.40 7.29 -31.28
C THR A 67 -12.20 8.45 -31.87
N ASP A 68 -13.49 8.21 -32.18
CA ASP A 68 -14.37 9.22 -32.79
C ASP A 68 -15.21 9.94 -31.73
N LYS A 69 -14.80 11.18 -31.47
CA LYS A 69 -15.41 12.15 -30.55
C LYS A 69 -16.85 12.56 -30.91
N GLN A 70 -17.44 12.01 -31.98
CA GLN A 70 -18.78 12.35 -32.46
C GLN A 70 -19.77 11.18 -32.38
N GLY A 71 -19.31 9.94 -32.17
CA GLY A 71 -20.17 8.75 -32.16
C GLY A 71 -20.95 8.56 -30.86
N ASP A 72 -22.27 8.44 -30.97
CA ASP A 72 -23.17 7.96 -29.91
C ASP A 72 -23.38 6.45 -30.07
N TYR A 73 -22.85 5.66 -29.13
CA TYR A 73 -22.86 4.21 -29.20
C TYR A 73 -23.90 3.59 -28.26
N LYS A 74 -24.53 2.51 -28.71
CA LYS A 74 -25.50 1.74 -27.90
C LYS A 74 -25.19 0.25 -27.96
N ILE A 75 -24.97 -0.36 -26.80
CA ILE A 75 -24.77 -1.79 -26.62
C ILE A 75 -26.10 -2.38 -26.17
N ILE A 76 -26.62 -3.38 -26.89
CA ILE A 76 -27.84 -4.11 -26.49
C ILE A 76 -27.47 -5.56 -26.19
N PHE A 77 -27.83 -5.99 -24.99
CA PHE A 77 -27.69 -7.38 -24.55
C PHE A 77 -28.84 -8.26 -25.08
N PRO A 78 -28.57 -9.48 -25.58
CA PRO A 78 -29.62 -10.46 -25.91
C PRO A 78 -30.43 -10.85 -24.66
N ALA A 79 -31.69 -11.24 -24.86
CA ALA A 79 -32.60 -11.59 -23.78
C ALA A 79 -32.39 -13.04 -23.27
N GLU A 80 -31.78 -13.86 -24.11
CA GLU A 80 -31.44 -15.27 -23.90
C GLU A 80 -30.31 -15.43 -22.86
N GLN A 81 -29.51 -14.39 -22.63
CA GLN A 81 -28.38 -14.42 -21.70
C GLN A 81 -28.45 -13.27 -20.68
N THR A 82 -28.44 -13.64 -19.40
CA THR A 82 -28.65 -12.72 -18.27
C THR A 82 -27.37 -12.32 -17.52
N GLU A 83 -26.22 -12.91 -17.86
CA GLU A 83 -24.91 -12.66 -17.21
C GLU A 83 -23.77 -12.54 -18.21
N TYR A 84 -22.91 -11.55 -18.01
CA TYR A 84 -21.68 -11.31 -18.78
C TYR A 84 -20.54 -10.99 -17.82
N LYS A 85 -19.31 -11.43 -18.12
CA LYS A 85 -18.14 -11.25 -17.26
C LYS A 85 -17.10 -10.36 -17.93
N ILE A 86 -16.44 -9.47 -17.18
CA ILE A 86 -15.31 -8.65 -17.64
C ILE A 86 -14.05 -8.97 -16.86
N ASP A 87 -13.03 -9.45 -17.58
CA ASP A 87 -11.71 -9.80 -17.04
C ASP A 87 -10.63 -8.80 -17.48
N GLY A 88 -9.85 -8.31 -16.50
CA GLY A 88 -8.79 -7.31 -16.67
C GLY A 88 -9.30 -5.87 -16.65
N GLU A 89 -8.43 -4.90 -16.31
CA GLU A 89 -8.84 -3.48 -16.28
C GLU A 89 -9.39 -3.01 -17.64
N VAL A 90 -10.50 -2.28 -17.57
CA VAL A 90 -11.33 -1.87 -18.69
C VAL A 90 -11.14 -0.37 -18.92
N TRP A 91 -10.82 0.01 -20.16
CA TRP A 91 -10.84 1.40 -20.58
C TRP A 91 -11.90 1.55 -21.66
N LEU A 92 -13.00 2.24 -21.34
CA LEU A 92 -14.03 2.55 -22.32
C LEU A 92 -13.49 3.60 -23.31
N PRO A 93 -13.80 3.51 -24.61
CA PRO A 93 -13.18 4.36 -25.63
C PRO A 93 -13.60 5.84 -25.54
N GLU A 94 -12.74 6.73 -26.04
CA GLU A 94 -13.03 8.17 -26.17
C GLU A 94 -13.96 8.43 -27.37
N CYS A 95 -15.23 8.73 -27.09
CA CYS A 95 -16.30 9.01 -28.03
C CYS A 95 -17.26 10.11 -27.51
N LYS A 96 -18.52 10.17 -27.99
CA LYS A 96 -19.52 11.13 -27.48
C LYS A 96 -20.34 10.53 -26.33
N SER A 97 -20.87 9.32 -26.48
CA SER A 97 -21.60 8.61 -25.40
C SER A 97 -21.63 7.10 -25.61
N ILE A 98 -21.80 6.33 -24.54
CA ILE A 98 -21.98 4.87 -24.57
C ILE A 98 -23.18 4.46 -23.70
N LYS A 99 -24.30 4.03 -24.31
CA LYS A 99 -25.48 3.51 -23.59
C LYS A 99 -25.51 1.99 -23.58
N PHE A 100 -25.36 1.39 -22.40
CA PHE A 100 -25.62 -0.02 -22.13
C PHE A 100 -27.13 -0.22 -21.92
N VAL A 101 -27.72 -1.19 -22.60
CA VAL A 101 -29.14 -1.55 -22.44
C VAL A 101 -29.28 -3.05 -22.27
N GLY A 102 -29.62 -3.44 -21.04
CA GLY A 102 -30.02 -4.79 -20.67
C GLY A 102 -31.53 -4.95 -20.56
N ILE A 103 -31.93 -6.07 -19.97
CA ILE A 103 -33.32 -6.42 -19.69
C ILE A 103 -33.53 -6.61 -18.19
N PRO A 104 -34.77 -6.43 -17.67
CA PRO A 104 -35.14 -6.91 -16.34
C PRO A 104 -34.98 -8.43 -16.24
N VAL A 105 -34.49 -8.91 -15.11
CA VAL A 105 -34.28 -10.34 -14.81
C VAL A 105 -34.75 -10.60 -13.38
N ASN A 106 -35.46 -11.71 -13.14
CA ASN A 106 -35.94 -12.06 -11.80
C ASN A 106 -35.17 -13.26 -11.25
N LYS A 107 -33.87 -13.09 -11.01
CA LYS A 107 -33.04 -14.03 -10.21
C LYS A 107 -32.95 -13.56 -8.77
N GLU A 108 -32.57 -14.46 -7.86
CA GLU A 108 -32.34 -14.13 -6.46
C GLU A 108 -31.17 -13.15 -6.27
N GLU A 109 -30.08 -13.32 -7.03
CA GLU A 109 -28.87 -12.48 -6.98
C GLU A 109 -29.13 -11.03 -7.43
N TYR A 110 -29.73 -10.82 -8.61
CA TYR A 110 -29.74 -9.54 -9.33
C TYR A 110 -31.04 -9.29 -10.12
N ARG A 111 -31.40 -8.02 -10.35
CA ARG A 111 -32.70 -7.60 -10.94
C ARG A 111 -32.68 -7.30 -12.45
N SER A 112 -31.52 -7.27 -13.09
CA SER A 112 -31.41 -7.00 -14.53
C SER A 112 -30.16 -7.65 -15.14
N THR A 113 -29.87 -7.45 -16.43
CA THR A 113 -28.69 -8.02 -17.07
C THR A 113 -27.42 -7.74 -16.26
N ALA A 114 -26.79 -8.80 -15.74
CA ALA A 114 -25.61 -8.70 -14.89
C ALA A 114 -24.32 -8.53 -15.70
N ILE A 115 -23.55 -7.51 -15.34
CA ILE A 115 -22.21 -7.22 -15.85
C ILE A 115 -21.25 -7.48 -14.68
N LYS A 116 -20.83 -8.74 -14.56
CA LYS A 116 -19.88 -9.23 -13.56
C LYS A 116 -18.48 -8.69 -13.90
N ILE A 117 -17.79 -8.04 -12.97
CA ILE A 117 -16.48 -7.42 -13.16
C ILE A 117 -15.47 -7.97 -12.16
N ASN A 118 -14.24 -8.23 -12.62
CA ASN A 118 -13.16 -8.66 -11.72
C ASN A 118 -12.14 -7.55 -11.43
N HIS A 119 -12.29 -6.39 -12.06
CA HIS A 119 -11.27 -5.35 -12.15
C HIS A 119 -11.88 -3.96 -12.36
N SER A 120 -11.05 -2.93 -12.27
CA SER A 120 -11.43 -1.53 -12.48
C SER A 120 -12.00 -1.25 -13.89
N ILE A 121 -13.00 -0.36 -13.97
CA ILE A 121 -13.52 0.27 -15.19
C ILE A 121 -13.13 1.75 -15.17
N HIS A 122 -12.60 2.24 -16.29
CA HIS A 122 -12.22 3.63 -16.50
C HIS A 122 -13.02 4.24 -17.66
N LEU A 123 -13.70 5.37 -17.42
CA LEU A 123 -14.48 6.10 -18.42
C LEU A 123 -13.61 7.12 -19.17
N GLN A 124 -13.73 7.17 -20.50
CA GLN A 124 -13.18 8.23 -21.36
C GLN A 124 -14.30 8.98 -22.13
N SER A 125 -15.55 8.72 -21.75
CA SER A 125 -16.79 9.17 -22.38
C SER A 125 -17.91 9.18 -21.35
N ASP A 126 -18.97 9.93 -21.62
CA ASP A 126 -20.21 9.83 -20.87
C ASP A 126 -20.86 8.45 -21.09
N VAL A 127 -21.29 7.80 -20.01
CA VAL A 127 -21.87 6.45 -20.02
C VAL A 127 -23.30 6.49 -19.49
N VAL A 128 -24.13 5.63 -20.07
CA VAL A 128 -25.50 5.45 -19.62
C VAL A 128 -25.79 3.98 -19.35
N LEU A 129 -26.32 3.67 -18.18
CA LEU A 129 -26.79 2.34 -17.78
C LEU A 129 -28.33 2.29 -17.84
N SER A 130 -28.88 1.18 -18.36
CA SER A 130 -30.32 1.04 -18.59
C SER A 130 -30.75 -0.42 -18.44
N ASN A 131 -31.38 -0.74 -17.31
CA ASN A 131 -31.64 -2.11 -16.82
C ASN A 131 -30.36 -2.97 -16.90
N CYS A 132 -29.30 -2.53 -16.22
CA CYS A 132 -28.05 -3.29 -16.05
C CYS A 132 -27.68 -3.36 -14.57
N THR A 133 -27.30 -4.54 -14.09
CA THR A 133 -26.72 -4.74 -12.76
C THR A 133 -25.20 -4.81 -12.92
N ILE A 134 -24.43 -3.86 -12.42
CA ILE A 134 -22.97 -4.03 -12.35
C ILE A 134 -22.65 -4.77 -11.05
N TYR A 135 -21.84 -5.81 -11.15
CA TYR A 135 -21.64 -6.80 -10.10
C TYR A 135 -20.14 -7.06 -9.88
N GLU A 136 -19.61 -6.85 -8.69
CA GLU A 136 -18.19 -7.17 -8.40
C GLU A 136 -18.01 -8.66 -8.08
N CYS A 137 -17.04 -9.29 -8.74
CA CYS A 137 -16.84 -10.74 -8.76
C CYS A 137 -15.51 -11.19 -8.12
N ASN A 138 -14.68 -10.27 -7.63
CA ASN A 138 -13.30 -10.49 -7.23
C ASN A 138 -13.07 -10.20 -5.74
N VAL A 139 -13.42 -11.23 -4.99
CA VAL A 139 -13.28 -11.39 -3.54
C VAL A 139 -11.91 -10.99 -2.95
N SER A 140 -10.85 -10.95 -3.76
CA SER A 140 -9.47 -10.75 -3.31
C SER A 140 -8.96 -9.30 -3.41
N GLU A 141 -9.66 -8.42 -4.15
CA GLU A 141 -9.09 -7.15 -4.62
C GLU A 141 -10.06 -5.96 -4.38
N MET A 142 -9.59 -4.73 -4.62
CA MET A 142 -10.46 -3.54 -4.65
C MET A 142 -10.60 -3.09 -6.10
N SER A 143 -11.84 -3.08 -6.60
CA SER A 143 -12.16 -2.61 -7.95
C SER A 143 -12.66 -1.16 -7.91
N VAL A 144 -12.49 -0.43 -9.01
CA VAL A 144 -12.82 1.01 -9.10
C VAL A 144 -13.59 1.29 -10.39
N MET A 145 -14.65 2.10 -10.32
CA MET A 145 -15.22 2.80 -11.47
C MET A 145 -14.71 4.24 -11.47
N ASP A 146 -13.65 4.52 -12.23
CA ASP A 146 -13.16 5.88 -12.47
C ASP A 146 -14.04 6.53 -13.53
N ILE A 147 -14.86 7.49 -13.11
CA ILE A 147 -15.74 8.30 -13.97
C ILE A 147 -14.92 9.44 -14.63
N GLY A 148 -13.71 9.73 -14.18
CA GLY A 148 -12.92 10.85 -14.67
C GLY A 148 -13.66 12.17 -14.45
N SER A 149 -13.79 12.99 -15.50
CA SER A 149 -14.67 14.17 -15.52
C SER A 149 -15.85 13.96 -16.49
N HIS A 150 -16.43 12.76 -16.49
CA HIS A 150 -17.53 12.36 -17.37
C HIS A 150 -18.85 12.20 -16.61
N LYS A 151 -19.91 11.91 -17.35
CA LYS A 151 -21.24 11.61 -16.80
C LYS A 151 -21.49 10.10 -16.70
N LEU A 152 -22.13 9.67 -15.63
CA LEU A 152 -22.74 8.35 -15.48
C LEU A 152 -24.25 8.54 -15.28
N GLU A 153 -25.03 8.25 -16.32
CA GLU A 153 -26.50 8.32 -16.29
C GLU A 153 -27.08 6.93 -15.96
N VAL A 154 -27.99 6.88 -14.99
CA VAL A 154 -28.66 5.68 -14.49
C VAL A 154 -30.14 5.81 -14.84
N THR A 155 -30.66 4.89 -15.66
CA THR A 155 -32.05 4.92 -16.12
C THR A 155 -32.77 3.60 -15.92
N GLY A 156 -34.07 3.67 -15.62
CA GLY A 156 -34.96 2.51 -15.62
C GLY A 156 -34.87 1.65 -14.35
N LYS A 157 -36.02 1.17 -13.90
CA LYS A 157 -36.31 0.65 -12.56
C LYS A 157 -35.39 -0.46 -12.01
N TYR A 158 -34.61 -1.15 -12.84
CA TYR A 158 -33.82 -2.32 -12.44
C TYR A 158 -32.31 -2.15 -12.62
N THR A 159 -31.82 -0.94 -12.85
CA THR A 159 -30.38 -0.62 -12.84
C THR A 159 -29.89 -0.51 -11.39
N GLU A 160 -28.82 -1.22 -11.04
CA GLU A 160 -28.24 -1.28 -9.68
C GLU A 160 -26.73 -1.59 -9.75
N ILE A 161 -25.94 -1.21 -8.74
CA ILE A 161 -24.50 -1.53 -8.64
C ILE A 161 -24.21 -2.23 -7.31
N ILE A 162 -23.75 -3.47 -7.37
CA ILE A 162 -23.70 -4.40 -6.24
C ILE A 162 -22.29 -4.97 -6.07
N ALA A 163 -21.76 -4.91 -4.84
CA ALA A 163 -20.54 -5.61 -4.44
C ALA A 163 -20.81 -6.87 -3.59
N CYS A 164 -22.02 -7.04 -3.03
CA CYS A 164 -22.35 -8.14 -2.12
C CYS A 164 -23.61 -8.90 -2.55
N VAL A 165 -23.53 -10.22 -2.70
CA VAL A 165 -24.72 -11.10 -2.64
C VAL A 165 -25.06 -11.36 -1.19
N MET A 166 -25.95 -10.54 -0.64
CA MET A 166 -26.74 -11.00 0.49
C MET A 166 -27.81 -11.97 -0.04
N HIS A 167 -27.92 -13.16 0.55
CA HIS A 167 -29.10 -14.01 0.34
C HIS A 167 -30.35 -13.17 0.70
N LYS A 168 -31.19 -12.91 -0.30
CA LYS A 168 -32.05 -11.70 -0.34
C LYS A 168 -33.27 -11.72 0.60
N TYR A 169 -33.37 -12.73 1.46
CA TYR A 169 -34.54 -13.04 2.28
C TYR A 169 -34.21 -13.66 3.65
N ASP A 170 -33.18 -13.15 4.34
CA ASP A 170 -33.09 -13.40 5.79
C ASP A 170 -32.65 -12.15 6.57
N TRP A 171 -33.65 -11.45 7.13
CA TRP A 171 -33.43 -10.31 8.03
C TRP A 171 -33.12 -10.73 9.47
N TYR A 172 -33.10 -12.04 9.77
CA TYR A 172 -33.04 -12.58 11.13
C TYR A 172 -31.86 -13.53 11.42
N TYR A 173 -31.10 -13.97 10.41
CA TYR A 173 -29.91 -14.82 10.60
C TYR A 173 -28.65 -14.25 9.94
N TYR A 174 -27.83 -13.57 10.74
CA TYR A 174 -26.39 -13.47 10.48
C TYR A 174 -25.78 -14.87 10.66
N ASN A 175 -25.04 -15.36 9.66
CA ASN A 175 -24.47 -16.71 9.64
C ASN A 175 -23.05 -16.70 9.04
N ASP A 176 -22.10 -16.15 9.80
CA ASP A 176 -20.64 -16.42 9.83
C ASP A 176 -19.87 -16.63 8.51
N LYS A 177 -20.33 -16.04 7.40
CA LYS A 177 -19.56 -15.85 6.17
C LYS A 177 -19.70 -14.40 5.71
N THR A 178 -18.88 -13.56 6.32
CA THR A 178 -18.81 -12.11 6.10
C THR A 178 -18.05 -11.77 4.82
N ASP A 179 -18.69 -12.09 3.69
CA ASP A 179 -18.27 -11.80 2.32
C ASP A 179 -18.34 -10.28 2.01
N PHE A 180 -17.45 -9.51 2.66
CA PHE A 180 -17.29 -8.07 2.45
C PHE A 180 -16.35 -7.77 1.28
N TYR A 181 -16.92 -7.38 0.15
CA TYR A 181 -16.20 -7.03 -1.07
C TYR A 181 -16.40 -5.56 -1.42
N TYR A 182 -15.34 -4.92 -1.92
CA TYR A 182 -15.24 -3.46 -1.96
C TYR A 182 -14.96 -2.97 -3.39
N PHE A 183 -16.03 -2.59 -4.06
CA PHE A 183 -16.00 -1.75 -5.26
C PHE A 183 -16.12 -0.28 -4.85
N ARG A 184 -15.72 0.67 -5.70
CA ARG A 184 -16.03 2.10 -5.50
C ARG A 184 -16.27 2.86 -6.78
N ILE A 185 -17.05 3.94 -6.71
CA ILE A 185 -17.10 4.98 -7.74
C ILE A 185 -16.15 6.12 -7.33
N GLU A 186 -15.34 6.59 -8.26
CA GLU A 186 -14.45 7.74 -8.07
C GLU A 186 -14.53 8.69 -9.27
N GLY A 187 -14.62 10.00 -9.00
CA GLY A 187 -14.73 11.06 -10.00
C GLY A 187 -13.85 12.26 -9.68
N GLN A 188 -13.59 13.07 -10.71
CA GLN A 188 -12.78 14.29 -10.67
C GLN A 188 -13.71 15.52 -10.75
N ASP A 189 -13.14 16.74 -10.64
CA ASP A 189 -13.90 17.98 -10.84
C ASP A 189 -14.71 17.93 -12.16
N GLY A 190 -16.02 18.15 -12.08
CA GLY A 190 -16.96 18.07 -13.20
C GLY A 190 -17.50 16.67 -13.56
N SER A 191 -17.30 15.65 -12.72
CA SER A 191 -18.02 14.36 -12.82
C SER A 191 -19.49 14.50 -12.38
N GLU A 192 -20.41 13.87 -13.11
CA GLU A 192 -21.85 13.86 -12.74
C GLU A 192 -22.42 12.44 -12.71
N LEU A 193 -22.96 12.01 -11.57
CA LEU A 193 -23.88 10.87 -11.47
C LEU A 193 -25.30 11.39 -11.63
N ILE A 194 -26.02 10.94 -12.64
CA ILE A 194 -27.41 11.37 -12.94
C ILE A 194 -28.32 10.16 -12.77
N ILE A 195 -29.38 10.28 -11.98
CA ILE A 195 -30.35 9.21 -11.70
C ILE A 195 -31.73 9.70 -12.13
N ASP A 196 -32.39 8.93 -13.01
CA ASP A 196 -33.73 9.22 -13.55
C ASP A 196 -34.60 7.95 -13.50
N ASN A 197 -35.75 8.04 -12.83
CA ASN A 197 -36.77 6.99 -12.71
C ASN A 197 -36.19 5.63 -12.27
N ASN A 198 -35.43 5.67 -11.17
CA ASN A 198 -34.68 4.55 -10.60
C ASN A 198 -34.37 4.80 -9.10
N ASP A 199 -34.57 3.77 -8.27
CA ASP A 199 -34.05 3.72 -6.88
C ASP A 199 -32.65 3.08 -6.94
N PHE A 200 -31.63 3.93 -7.08
CA PHE A 200 -30.28 3.48 -7.41
C PHE A 200 -29.55 2.95 -6.18
N MET A 201 -29.63 1.63 -6.01
CA MET A 201 -28.86 0.93 -4.98
C MET A 201 -27.40 0.80 -5.41
N ILE A 202 -26.52 1.34 -4.57
CA ILE A 202 -25.07 1.17 -4.62
C ILE A 202 -24.57 0.57 -3.29
N ASP A 203 -23.83 -0.54 -3.35
CA ASP A 203 -23.27 -1.23 -2.17
C ASP A 203 -21.75 -0.98 -2.08
N ILE A 204 -21.36 0.30 -2.18
CA ILE A 204 -19.98 0.76 -2.44
C ILE A 204 -19.68 2.17 -1.91
N ASP A 205 -18.38 2.52 -1.82
CA ASP A 205 -17.93 3.91 -1.65
C ASP A 205 -18.25 4.77 -2.91
N LEU A 206 -18.59 6.05 -2.70
CA LEU A 206 -18.89 7.04 -3.76
C LEU A 206 -18.15 8.37 -3.54
N ASN A 207 -17.13 8.67 -4.34
CA ASN A 207 -16.43 9.96 -4.35
C ASN A 207 -16.70 10.68 -5.68
N ILE A 208 -17.44 11.80 -5.69
CA ILE A 208 -17.88 12.46 -6.94
C ILE A 208 -18.09 13.98 -6.80
N ASP A 209 -17.94 14.70 -7.91
CA ASP A 209 -18.19 16.15 -7.95
C ASP A 209 -19.69 16.48 -7.81
N THR A 210 -20.55 15.92 -8.65
CA THR A 210 -21.99 16.21 -8.64
C THR A 210 -22.84 14.93 -8.68
N VAL A 211 -23.88 14.86 -7.85
CA VAL A 211 -25.01 13.93 -7.96
C VAL A 211 -26.26 14.71 -8.37
N ARG A 212 -27.02 14.18 -9.33
CA ARG A 212 -28.26 14.76 -9.84
C ARG A 212 -29.39 13.74 -9.71
N LEU A 213 -30.38 14.06 -8.89
CA LEU A 213 -31.63 13.33 -8.74
C LEU A 213 -32.67 14.05 -9.59
N GLU A 214 -33.07 13.43 -10.70
CA GLU A 214 -34.18 13.88 -11.53
C GLU A 214 -35.49 13.21 -11.03
N LYS A 215 -36.48 13.08 -11.91
CA LYS A 215 -37.81 12.58 -11.55
C LYS A 215 -37.80 11.13 -11.01
N ASP A 216 -38.56 10.91 -9.94
CA ASP A 216 -38.77 9.62 -9.28
C ASP A 216 -37.43 8.89 -8.99
N ALA A 217 -36.40 9.65 -8.63
CA ALA A 217 -35.03 9.18 -8.41
C ALA A 217 -34.70 9.01 -6.93
N GLY A 218 -34.09 7.87 -6.60
CA GLY A 218 -33.52 7.56 -5.30
C GLY A 218 -32.05 7.19 -5.39
N LEU A 219 -31.27 7.44 -4.33
CA LEU A 219 -29.90 6.96 -4.18
C LEU A 219 -29.75 6.23 -2.84
N ARG A 220 -29.57 4.91 -2.88
CA ARG A 220 -29.38 4.07 -1.68
C ARG A 220 -27.92 3.63 -1.59
N ILE A 221 -27.18 4.14 -0.60
CA ILE A 221 -25.81 3.70 -0.30
C ILE A 221 -25.85 2.71 0.86
N LYS A 222 -25.63 1.43 0.56
CA LYS A 222 -25.90 0.33 1.50
C LYS A 222 -24.71 -0.06 2.38
N SER A 223 -23.50 -0.06 1.83
CA SER A 223 -22.25 -0.15 2.60
C SER A 223 -21.15 0.64 1.88
N GLY A 224 -20.41 1.45 2.61
CA GLY A 224 -19.45 2.43 2.05
C GLY A 224 -19.78 3.88 2.40
N GLN A 225 -18.78 4.75 2.26
CA GLN A 225 -18.87 6.19 2.53
C GLN A 225 -19.16 6.97 1.24
N ALA A 226 -19.64 8.20 1.37
CA ALA A 226 -19.70 9.11 0.21
C ALA A 226 -19.14 10.50 0.49
N LYS A 227 -18.47 11.04 -0.53
CA LYS A 227 -18.00 12.42 -0.60
C LYS A 227 -18.56 13.01 -1.89
N ILE A 228 -19.63 13.79 -1.73
CA ILE A 228 -20.41 14.37 -2.84
C ILE A 228 -20.24 15.89 -2.73
N LYS A 229 -19.50 16.50 -3.65
CA LYS A 229 -19.23 17.95 -3.58
C LYS A 229 -20.50 18.78 -3.85
N LYS A 230 -21.43 18.31 -4.69
CA LYS A 230 -22.77 18.90 -4.89
C LYS A 230 -23.86 17.86 -5.13
N VAL A 231 -25.02 18.04 -4.50
CA VAL A 231 -26.29 17.36 -4.83
C VAL A 231 -27.21 18.38 -5.51
N ILE A 232 -27.89 17.95 -6.57
CA ILE A 232 -28.99 18.68 -7.20
C ILE A 232 -30.19 17.74 -7.22
N ALA A 233 -31.26 18.10 -6.52
CA ALA A 233 -32.53 17.37 -6.50
C ALA A 233 -33.60 18.17 -7.22
N LYS A 234 -34.38 17.52 -8.10
CA LYS A 234 -35.30 18.20 -9.02
C LYS A 234 -36.53 17.34 -9.36
N ASP A 235 -37.67 18.01 -9.55
CA ASP A 235 -38.92 17.47 -10.12
C ASP A 235 -39.47 16.20 -9.41
N TYR A 236 -40.22 16.42 -8.32
CA TYR A 236 -40.98 15.42 -7.53
C TYR A 236 -40.24 14.79 -6.33
N LEU A 237 -40.83 13.77 -5.70
CA LEU A 237 -40.29 13.11 -4.49
C LEU A 237 -38.95 12.43 -4.79
N THR A 238 -37.89 12.83 -4.07
CA THR A 238 -36.54 12.23 -4.20
C THR A 238 -35.98 11.86 -2.82
N ASN A 239 -35.20 10.78 -2.75
CA ASN A 239 -34.69 10.27 -1.48
C ASN A 239 -33.25 9.77 -1.58
N ILE A 240 -32.46 10.05 -0.54
CA ILE A 240 -31.13 9.47 -0.35
C ILE A 240 -31.17 8.62 0.92
N ILE A 241 -30.86 7.33 0.80
CA ILE A 241 -30.94 6.36 1.91
C ILE A 241 -29.54 5.83 2.22
N TYR A 242 -29.16 5.83 3.49
CA TYR A 242 -27.88 5.36 3.99
C TYR A 242 -28.07 4.17 4.94
N ASP A 243 -27.92 2.92 4.46
CA ASP A 243 -28.18 1.69 5.23
C ASP A 243 -26.94 1.18 6.05
N ALA A 244 -25.86 1.97 6.08
CA ALA A 244 -24.51 1.57 6.46
C ALA A 244 -24.10 1.93 7.93
N TYR A 245 -22.80 1.76 8.23
CA TYR A 245 -22.09 2.49 9.29
C TYR A 245 -20.98 3.30 8.60
N GLY A 246 -20.99 4.62 8.71
CA GLY A 246 -20.03 5.44 7.96
C GLY A 246 -20.23 6.94 8.09
N ARG A 247 -19.36 7.68 7.37
CA ARG A 247 -19.44 9.14 7.22
C ARG A 247 -19.82 9.50 5.78
N TYR A 248 -20.67 10.50 5.66
CA TYR A 248 -21.09 11.08 4.39
C TYR A 248 -20.82 12.59 4.42
N GLU A 249 -20.07 13.10 3.45
CA GLU A 249 -19.78 14.53 3.30
C GLU A 249 -20.47 15.06 2.04
N ILE A 250 -21.43 15.97 2.22
CA ILE A 250 -22.11 16.68 1.15
C ILE A 250 -21.68 18.15 1.17
N GLY A 251 -21.04 18.64 0.12
CA GLY A 251 -20.56 20.03 0.06
C GLY A 251 -21.71 21.04 -0.05
N GLU A 252 -22.57 20.86 -1.05
CA GLU A 252 -23.72 21.72 -1.32
C GLU A 252 -24.94 20.88 -1.71
N ILE A 253 -26.14 21.23 -1.23
CA ILE A 253 -27.43 20.70 -1.69
C ILE A 253 -28.19 21.84 -2.38
N SER A 254 -28.64 21.59 -3.60
CA SER A 254 -29.51 22.47 -4.39
C SER A 254 -30.86 21.78 -4.58
N ILE A 255 -31.94 22.37 -4.05
CA ILE A 255 -33.31 21.84 -4.11
C ILE A 255 -34.11 22.62 -5.16
N ASP A 256 -34.79 21.93 -6.08
CA ASP A 256 -35.61 22.54 -7.13
C ASP A 256 -37.00 21.87 -7.25
N ASN A 257 -38.02 22.50 -6.66
CA ASN A 257 -39.43 22.09 -6.75
C ASN A 257 -39.67 20.61 -6.34
N CYS A 258 -38.98 20.17 -5.28
CA CYS A 258 -38.96 18.79 -4.83
C CYS A 258 -38.91 18.69 -3.29
N TRP A 259 -39.34 17.55 -2.76
CA TRP A 259 -39.03 17.16 -1.39
C TRP A 259 -37.84 16.20 -1.43
N LEU A 260 -36.74 16.59 -0.79
CA LEU A 260 -35.54 15.77 -0.65
C LEU A 260 -35.52 15.13 0.73
N TYR A 261 -35.65 13.81 0.75
CA TYR A 261 -35.49 12.98 1.95
C TYR A 261 -34.03 12.55 2.10
N ILE A 262 -33.50 12.59 3.32
CA ILE A 262 -32.28 11.88 3.70
C ILE A 262 -32.59 10.94 4.87
N ASP A 263 -32.62 9.64 4.60
CA ASP A 263 -32.76 8.58 5.60
C ASP A 263 -31.39 8.05 6.01
N MET A 264 -31.09 8.10 7.31
CA MET A 264 -29.92 7.47 7.92
C MET A 264 -30.34 6.25 8.73
N ILE A 265 -29.57 5.16 8.67
CA ILE A 265 -29.75 4.00 9.55
C ILE A 265 -28.50 3.82 10.44
N LYS A 266 -28.69 3.28 11.64
CA LYS A 266 -27.66 3.02 12.67
C LYS A 266 -26.81 4.27 12.99
N SER A 267 -25.55 4.09 13.38
CA SER A 267 -24.63 5.14 13.84
C SER A 267 -23.96 5.95 12.72
N THR A 268 -24.67 6.15 11.61
CA THR A 268 -24.20 6.94 10.46
C THR A 268 -23.96 8.41 10.85
N ARG A 269 -23.01 9.09 10.21
CA ARG A 269 -22.90 10.56 10.29
C ARG A 269 -22.97 11.22 8.91
N VAL A 270 -23.83 12.21 8.74
CA VAL A 270 -23.98 13.01 7.50
C VAL A 270 -23.62 14.46 7.80
N ARG A 271 -22.62 15.01 7.11
CA ARG A 271 -22.17 16.41 7.20
C ARG A 271 -22.55 17.15 5.92
N ILE A 272 -23.21 18.29 6.05
CA ILE A 272 -23.73 19.09 4.93
C ILE A 272 -23.18 20.52 5.04
N GLY A 273 -22.40 20.96 4.04
CA GLY A 273 -21.78 22.29 4.02
C GLY A 273 -22.80 23.41 3.80
N LYS A 274 -23.61 23.31 2.73
CA LYS A 274 -24.71 24.26 2.48
C LYS A 274 -25.97 23.56 1.95
N ILE A 275 -27.14 24.05 2.35
CA ILE A 275 -28.44 23.76 1.71
C ILE A 275 -28.99 25.06 1.11
N SER A 276 -29.47 25.01 -0.14
CA SER A 276 -30.12 26.16 -0.80
C SER A 276 -31.11 25.76 -1.90
N LEU A 277 -31.98 26.69 -2.28
CA LEU A 277 -32.85 26.57 -3.47
C LEU A 277 -32.04 26.78 -4.77
N ALA A 278 -32.55 26.26 -5.89
CA ALA A 278 -32.02 26.61 -7.21
C ALA A 278 -32.56 27.96 -7.71
N GLU A 279 -31.92 28.52 -8.74
CA GLU A 279 -32.33 29.82 -9.29
C GLU A 279 -33.73 29.76 -9.92
N ASN A 280 -34.65 30.60 -9.43
CA ASN A 280 -36.06 30.72 -9.86
C ASN A 280 -36.98 29.55 -9.44
N THR A 281 -36.58 28.74 -8.47
CA THR A 281 -37.43 27.73 -7.80
C THR A 281 -38.55 28.37 -6.98
N ASP A 282 -39.69 27.68 -6.83
CA ASP A 282 -40.77 28.06 -5.92
C ASP A 282 -40.51 27.48 -4.51
N SER A 283 -40.39 28.35 -3.51
CA SER A 283 -40.10 27.99 -2.11
C SER A 283 -41.14 27.06 -1.52
N ASP A 284 -42.42 27.31 -1.82
CA ASP A 284 -43.57 26.68 -1.16
C ASP A 284 -43.70 25.18 -1.52
N ASN A 285 -42.94 24.72 -2.52
CA ASN A 285 -42.87 23.34 -2.98
C ASN A 285 -41.59 22.61 -2.53
N CYS A 286 -40.70 23.24 -1.75
CA CYS A 286 -39.37 22.74 -1.42
C CYS A 286 -39.21 22.33 0.05
N SER A 287 -39.05 21.02 0.29
CA SER A 287 -38.84 20.46 1.63
C SER A 287 -37.50 19.72 1.74
N PHE A 288 -36.84 19.86 2.89
CA PHE A 288 -35.68 19.05 3.28
C PHE A 288 -36.01 18.22 4.52
N ILE A 289 -36.05 16.91 4.37
CA ILE A 289 -36.59 15.98 5.38
C ILE A 289 -35.48 15.04 5.84
N MET A 290 -35.03 15.22 7.08
CA MET A 290 -34.05 14.36 7.73
C MET A 290 -34.73 13.24 8.52
N SER A 291 -34.20 12.03 8.39
CA SER A 291 -34.74 10.82 9.02
C SER A 291 -33.60 9.99 9.62
N ALA A 292 -33.77 9.49 10.85
CA ALA A 292 -32.76 8.73 11.58
C ALA A 292 -33.34 7.45 12.19
N SER A 293 -32.99 6.29 11.65
CA SER A 293 -33.50 4.97 12.01
C SER A 293 -32.54 4.20 12.92
N ILE A 294 -32.98 3.93 14.14
CA ILE A 294 -32.22 3.27 15.20
C ILE A 294 -32.83 1.89 15.45
N SER A 295 -32.07 0.84 15.10
CA SER A 295 -32.49 -0.57 15.19
C SER A 295 -31.46 -1.41 15.95
N SER A 296 -30.94 -0.88 17.05
CA SER A 296 -29.86 -1.51 17.82
C SER A 296 -29.85 -1.07 19.29
N SER A 297 -29.62 -2.02 20.19
CA SER A 297 -29.58 -1.87 21.65
C SER A 297 -28.39 -1.07 22.25
N LYS A 298 -27.50 -0.49 21.42
CA LYS A 298 -26.23 0.14 21.87
C LYS A 298 -26.05 1.58 21.36
N ILE A 299 -26.94 2.49 21.77
CA ILE A 299 -26.80 3.94 21.52
C ILE A 299 -25.79 4.54 22.52
N THR A 300 -24.74 5.23 22.05
CA THR A 300 -23.74 5.86 22.92
C THR A 300 -23.28 7.24 22.40
N LYS A 301 -22.60 8.04 23.24
CA LYS A 301 -21.98 9.31 22.80
C LYS A 301 -21.04 9.17 21.60
N LYS A 302 -20.45 7.99 21.39
CA LYS A 302 -19.60 7.66 20.23
C LYS A 302 -20.37 6.98 19.09
N CYS A 303 -21.53 6.37 19.37
CA CYS A 303 -22.26 5.48 18.47
C CYS A 303 -23.75 5.86 18.40
N HIS A 304 -24.10 6.83 17.54
CA HIS A 304 -25.47 7.29 17.29
C HIS A 304 -25.58 7.95 15.90
N PRO A 305 -26.77 7.95 15.25
CA PRO A 305 -26.99 8.71 14.01
C PRO A 305 -26.82 10.20 14.25
N ARG A 306 -26.07 10.91 13.39
CA ARG A 306 -25.88 12.36 13.53
C ARG A 306 -25.81 13.13 12.21
N PHE A 307 -26.71 14.09 12.03
CA PHE A 307 -26.63 15.13 11.02
C PHE A 307 -25.86 16.35 11.55
N GLU A 308 -24.94 16.91 10.75
CA GLU A 308 -24.30 18.21 11.00
C GLU A 308 -24.43 19.12 9.78
N ILE A 309 -25.17 20.22 9.90
CA ILE A 309 -25.38 21.21 8.84
C ILE A 309 -24.64 22.51 9.19
N GLU A 310 -23.76 22.97 8.30
CA GLU A 310 -22.95 24.18 8.52
C GLU A 310 -23.67 25.46 8.09
N ASN A 311 -24.44 25.43 6.99
CA ASN A 311 -25.15 26.57 6.45
C ASN A 311 -26.46 26.18 5.73
N ILE A 312 -27.47 27.06 5.79
CA ILE A 312 -28.78 26.92 5.15
C ILE A 312 -29.18 28.31 4.62
N ASP A 313 -29.60 28.41 3.36
CA ASP A 313 -30.28 29.63 2.86
C ASP A 313 -31.70 29.70 3.45
N ASP A 314 -31.97 30.80 4.16
CA ASP A 314 -33.15 31.02 5.00
C ASP A 314 -34.36 31.58 4.23
N ASP A 315 -34.27 31.62 2.90
CA ASP A 315 -35.23 32.24 1.97
C ASP A 315 -36.46 31.35 1.64
N GLY A 316 -36.73 30.30 2.42
CA GLY A 316 -37.99 29.55 2.37
C GLY A 316 -37.91 28.03 2.17
N ILE A 317 -36.89 27.34 2.71
CA ILE A 317 -36.83 25.87 2.72
C ILE A 317 -37.52 25.32 3.97
N ASP A 318 -38.53 24.47 3.81
CA ASP A 318 -39.20 23.81 4.92
C ASP A 318 -38.38 22.59 5.42
N ILE A 319 -37.95 22.63 6.69
CA ILE A 319 -37.02 21.63 7.26
C ILE A 319 -37.72 20.78 8.32
N PHE A 320 -37.52 19.47 8.25
CA PHE A 320 -38.11 18.48 9.13
C PHE A 320 -37.04 17.51 9.65
N PHE A 321 -37.22 17.03 10.88
CA PHE A 321 -36.42 15.94 11.45
C PHE A 321 -37.32 14.88 12.11
N SER A 322 -37.07 13.60 11.78
CA SER A 322 -37.76 12.44 12.36
C SER A 322 -36.76 11.39 12.83
N MET A 323 -36.98 10.80 14.00
CA MET A 323 -36.19 9.70 14.54
C MET A 323 -37.07 8.47 14.79
N TYR A 324 -36.64 7.30 14.33
CA TYR A 324 -37.40 6.06 14.37
C TYR A 324 -36.68 5.02 15.24
N ILE A 325 -37.36 4.47 16.26
CA ILE A 325 -36.76 3.49 17.19
C ILE A 325 -37.43 2.12 17.00
N TYR A 326 -36.66 1.16 16.48
CA TYR A 326 -37.11 -0.11 15.90
C TYR A 326 -36.74 -1.37 16.73
N GLU A 327 -36.81 -1.34 18.06
CA GLU A 327 -36.56 -2.53 18.89
C GLU A 327 -37.54 -2.70 20.07
N LYS A 328 -37.44 -3.86 20.74
CA LYS A 328 -38.12 -4.20 22.01
C LYS A 328 -37.54 -3.49 23.25
N ILE A 329 -36.61 -2.53 23.09
CA ILE A 329 -35.98 -1.80 24.20
C ILE A 329 -37.08 -1.13 25.06
N ASP A 330 -36.83 -1.01 26.36
CA ASP A 330 -37.67 -0.22 27.24
C ASP A 330 -37.55 1.28 26.91
N TYR A 331 -38.67 2.00 26.92
CA TYR A 331 -38.77 3.37 26.43
C TYR A 331 -37.84 4.30 27.21
N ASP A 332 -37.88 4.21 28.54
CA ASP A 332 -37.05 5.03 29.44
C ASP A 332 -35.55 4.77 29.23
N THR A 333 -35.15 3.52 28.93
CA THR A 333 -33.74 3.16 28.70
C THR A 333 -33.24 3.64 27.35
N ALA A 334 -34.08 3.63 26.31
CA ALA A 334 -33.72 4.12 24.98
C ALA A 334 -33.72 5.66 24.88
N LEU A 335 -34.62 6.36 25.59
CA LEU A 335 -34.71 7.81 25.53
C LEU A 335 -33.74 8.53 26.50
N LYS A 336 -33.35 7.91 27.63
CA LYS A 336 -32.43 8.52 28.62
C LYS A 336 -31.19 9.18 28.00
N PRO A 337 -30.41 8.54 27.10
CA PRO A 337 -29.24 9.17 26.49
C PRO A 337 -29.53 10.41 25.64
N PHE A 338 -30.77 10.60 25.16
CA PHE A 338 -31.18 11.80 24.42
C PHE A 338 -31.80 12.87 25.34
N LEU A 339 -32.46 12.46 26.43
CA LEU A 339 -33.12 13.35 27.38
C LEU A 339 -32.13 14.06 28.32
N HIS A 340 -31.01 13.44 28.68
CA HIS A 340 -30.04 14.00 29.63
C HIS A 340 -28.99 14.96 29.01
N ASN A 341 -29.24 15.49 27.81
CA ASN A 341 -28.25 16.24 26.99
C ASN A 341 -26.95 15.45 26.70
N ASP A 342 -26.99 14.11 26.77
CA ASP A 342 -25.82 13.27 26.54
C ASP A 342 -25.53 13.03 25.05
N ILE A 343 -26.57 12.97 24.22
CA ILE A 343 -26.50 12.67 22.77
C ILE A 343 -27.38 13.64 21.97
N SER A 344 -26.85 14.17 20.86
CA SER A 344 -27.58 15.00 19.90
C SER A 344 -27.41 14.45 18.48
N CYS A 345 -28.53 14.06 17.87
CA CYS A 345 -28.61 13.53 16.50
C CYS A 345 -28.61 14.61 15.41
N LEU A 346 -28.72 15.88 15.78
CA LEU A 346 -28.87 16.99 14.84
C LEU A 346 -28.09 18.22 15.33
N LYS A 347 -27.19 18.73 14.49
CA LYS A 347 -26.49 19.99 14.68
C LYS A 347 -26.81 20.93 13.52
N MET A 348 -27.39 22.07 13.84
CA MET A 348 -27.83 23.12 12.92
C MET A 348 -26.80 24.27 12.89
N PRO A 349 -26.86 25.18 11.89
CA PRO A 349 -26.03 26.38 11.88
C PRO A 349 -26.21 27.21 13.15
N LYS A 350 -25.14 27.87 13.61
CA LYS A 350 -25.14 28.62 14.90
C LYS A 350 -26.13 29.79 14.90
N ASP A 351 -26.30 30.41 13.75
CA ASP A 351 -27.22 31.51 13.45
C ASP A 351 -28.64 31.07 13.04
N TYR A 352 -28.86 29.79 12.69
CA TYR A 352 -30.19 29.28 12.32
C TYR A 352 -31.21 29.42 13.47
N ASP A 353 -32.36 30.01 13.19
CA ASP A 353 -33.48 30.12 14.13
C ASP A 353 -34.18 28.75 14.26
N ILE A 354 -33.97 28.08 15.39
CA ILE A 354 -34.52 26.74 15.64
C ILE A 354 -36.06 26.71 15.67
N SER A 355 -36.74 27.86 15.83
CA SER A 355 -38.21 27.93 15.73
C SER A 355 -38.72 27.74 14.30
N LYS A 356 -37.85 27.78 13.28
CA LYS A 356 -38.16 27.47 11.87
C LYS A 356 -38.13 25.98 11.54
N LEU A 357 -37.56 25.14 12.40
CA LEU A 357 -37.61 23.68 12.26
C LEU A 357 -39.07 23.23 12.42
N LYS A 358 -39.71 22.78 11.33
CA LYS A 358 -41.16 22.53 11.31
C LYS A 358 -41.58 21.40 12.25
N HIS A 359 -40.74 20.36 12.34
CA HIS A 359 -40.99 19.20 13.19
C HIS A 359 -39.67 18.60 13.70
N TYR A 360 -39.67 18.18 14.97
CA TYR A 360 -38.73 17.21 15.54
C TYR A 360 -39.56 16.06 16.14
N GLN A 361 -39.65 14.95 15.41
CA GLN A 361 -40.50 13.80 15.76
C GLN A 361 -39.71 12.60 16.22
N ILE A 362 -40.29 11.82 17.13
CA ILE A 362 -39.78 10.49 17.49
C ILE A 362 -40.92 9.46 17.32
N GLN A 363 -40.66 8.40 16.56
CA GLN A 363 -41.58 7.27 16.38
C GLN A 363 -41.15 6.06 17.24
N TYR A 364 -42.12 5.50 17.97
CA TYR A 364 -41.97 4.28 18.77
C TYR A 364 -43.30 3.50 18.77
N LYS A 365 -43.24 2.16 18.79
CA LYS A 365 -44.39 1.22 18.96
C LYS A 365 -45.71 1.69 18.29
N ASN A 366 -45.66 1.99 16.99
CA ASN A 366 -46.79 2.41 16.13
C ASN A 366 -47.40 3.81 16.44
N GLY A 367 -46.76 4.65 17.24
CA GLY A 367 -47.14 6.04 17.50
C GLY A 367 -46.02 7.04 17.20
N TYR A 368 -46.37 8.31 17.01
CA TYR A 368 -45.45 9.44 16.85
C TYR A 368 -45.68 10.47 17.96
N GLU A 369 -44.61 11.01 18.53
CA GLU A 369 -44.65 12.17 19.41
C GLU A 369 -43.81 13.32 18.82
N ASN A 370 -44.33 14.55 18.92
CA ASN A 370 -43.59 15.77 18.61
C ASN A 370 -42.89 16.26 19.89
N PHE A 371 -41.59 16.53 19.83
CA PHE A 371 -40.85 17.05 20.97
C PHE A 371 -40.51 18.53 20.78
N ASN A 372 -40.65 19.31 21.86
CA ASN A 372 -39.96 20.60 21.95
C ASN A 372 -38.44 20.33 21.97
N VAL A 373 -37.66 21.20 21.33
CA VAL A 373 -36.19 21.11 21.30
C VAL A 373 -35.55 22.44 21.64
N ILE A 374 -34.33 22.37 22.16
CA ILE A 374 -33.47 23.54 22.41
C ILE A 374 -32.20 23.43 21.57
N LYS A 375 -31.63 24.56 21.15
CA LYS A 375 -30.34 24.61 20.45
C LYS A 375 -29.29 25.29 21.33
N ASP A 376 -28.10 24.70 21.43
CA ASP A 376 -26.99 25.30 22.16
C ASP A 376 -26.19 26.32 21.32
N LYS A 377 -25.14 26.90 21.92
CA LYS A 377 -24.22 27.87 21.31
C LYS A 377 -23.20 27.23 20.34
N GLU A 378 -23.05 25.91 20.37
CA GLU A 378 -22.26 25.11 19.44
C GLU A 378 -23.06 24.75 18.18
N GLY A 379 -24.39 24.77 18.25
CA GLY A 379 -25.35 24.46 17.19
C GLY A 379 -26.09 23.12 17.37
N ASN A 380 -25.78 22.34 18.41
CA ASN A 380 -26.44 21.04 18.63
C ASN A 380 -27.88 21.24 19.11
N VAL A 381 -28.78 20.36 18.68
CA VAL A 381 -30.21 20.33 19.02
C VAL A 381 -30.46 19.21 20.03
N TRP A 382 -31.16 19.53 21.12
CA TRP A 382 -31.36 18.65 22.27
C TRP A 382 -32.83 18.56 22.68
N LEU A 383 -33.22 17.44 23.30
CA LEU A 383 -34.48 17.32 24.03
C LEU A 383 -34.32 18.02 25.40
N PRO A 384 -35.32 18.77 25.89
CA PRO A 384 -35.23 19.43 27.19
C PRO A 384 -35.32 18.43 28.34
N MET A 385 -34.37 18.52 29.28
CA MET A 385 -34.37 17.74 30.52
C MET A 385 -35.58 18.03 31.40
N ILE A 386 -36.08 16.98 32.06
CA ILE A 386 -36.73 17.09 33.38
C ILE A 386 -35.64 16.78 34.43
N GLU A 387 -35.58 17.56 35.51
CA GLU A 387 -34.60 17.36 36.57
C GLU A 387 -34.84 16.03 37.32
N GLN A 388 -33.90 15.10 37.21
CA GLN A 388 -33.71 14.02 38.19
C GLN A 388 -32.28 14.10 38.71
N ASN A 389 -32.13 14.13 40.03
CA ASN A 389 -30.85 14.08 40.71
C ASN A 389 -30.39 12.63 40.83
N GLY A 390 -29.13 12.34 40.46
CA GLY A 390 -28.53 11.01 40.68
C GLY A 390 -27.45 10.66 39.66
N GLU A 391 -26.26 11.24 39.80
CA GLU A 391 -25.05 10.51 39.41
C GLU A 391 -24.76 9.51 40.53
N GLU A 392 -24.84 8.21 40.25
CA GLU A 392 -24.34 7.18 41.16
C GLU A 392 -22.80 7.23 41.13
N THR A 393 -22.19 7.66 42.22
CA THR A 393 -20.73 7.60 42.40
C THR A 393 -20.28 6.15 42.55
N ASP A 394 -19.24 5.72 41.84
CA ASP A 394 -18.62 4.40 42.03
C ASP A 394 -18.32 4.14 43.52
N GLU A 395 -19.07 3.23 44.14
CA GLU A 395 -18.69 2.67 45.44
C GLU A 395 -17.37 1.90 45.28
N GLU A 396 -16.46 1.98 46.25
CA GLU A 396 -15.14 1.33 46.17
C GLU A 396 -15.28 -0.22 46.18
N LEU A 397 -15.53 -0.78 45.00
CA LEU A 397 -15.78 -2.21 44.78
C LEU A 397 -14.69 -3.05 45.45
N THR A 398 -15.10 -3.79 46.47
CA THR A 398 -14.21 -4.56 47.34
C THR A 398 -14.72 -5.99 47.46
N TYR A 399 -13.86 -6.97 47.18
CA TYR A 399 -14.19 -8.39 47.36
C TYR A 399 -13.48 -8.97 48.60
N GLU A 400 -14.22 -9.70 49.42
CA GLU A 400 -13.66 -10.57 50.46
C GLU A 400 -13.04 -11.80 49.77
N LEU A 401 -11.87 -12.24 50.25
CA LEU A 401 -11.15 -13.40 49.75
C LEU A 401 -11.26 -14.62 50.68
N ASP A 402 -11.26 -15.81 50.10
CA ASP A 402 -11.19 -17.08 50.83
C ASP A 402 -9.79 -17.35 51.43
N GLU A 403 -9.62 -18.48 52.14
CA GLU A 403 -8.34 -18.86 52.76
C GLU A 403 -7.20 -19.06 51.73
N GLU A 404 -7.54 -19.44 50.50
CA GLU A 404 -6.63 -19.62 49.36
C GLU A 404 -6.34 -18.32 48.58
N GLN A 405 -6.96 -17.20 48.98
CA GLN A 405 -6.88 -15.86 48.39
C GLN A 405 -7.65 -15.69 47.06
N ASN A 406 -8.72 -16.46 46.85
CA ASN A 406 -9.64 -16.29 45.72
C ASN A 406 -10.85 -15.42 46.08
N ASP A 407 -11.41 -14.69 45.12
CA ASP A 407 -12.70 -13.99 45.27
C ASP A 407 -13.92 -14.90 44.99
N LYS A 408 -15.12 -14.32 45.07
CA LYS A 408 -16.40 -15.01 44.83
C LYS A 408 -16.56 -15.67 43.44
N TYR A 409 -15.72 -15.33 42.46
CA TYR A 409 -15.71 -15.92 41.13
C TYR A 409 -14.61 -17.00 40.96
N GLY A 410 -13.75 -17.17 41.98
CA GLY A 410 -12.58 -18.05 41.94
C GLY A 410 -11.36 -17.40 41.26
N ILE A 411 -11.27 -16.08 41.23
CA ILE A 411 -10.08 -15.36 40.74
C ILE A 411 -9.10 -15.22 41.91
N TYR A 412 -7.87 -15.71 41.75
CA TYR A 412 -6.79 -15.63 42.75
C TYR A 412 -6.16 -14.23 42.83
N TYR A 413 -5.81 -13.75 44.03
CA TYR A 413 -5.11 -12.48 44.26
C TYR A 413 -3.84 -12.67 45.10
N LYS A 414 -2.69 -12.34 44.53
CA LYS A 414 -1.41 -12.34 45.27
C LYS A 414 -1.28 -11.11 46.16
N LEU A 415 -1.36 -11.31 47.47
CA LEU A 415 -1.25 -10.23 48.47
C LEU A 415 0.21 -9.89 48.86
N ASN A 416 0.50 -8.59 49.03
CA ASN A 416 1.72 -8.07 49.63
C ASN A 416 1.41 -7.42 50.99
N LYS A 417 1.67 -8.18 52.08
CA LYS A 417 1.36 -7.76 53.45
C LYS A 417 2.20 -6.59 53.95
N SER A 418 3.37 -6.32 53.37
CA SER A 418 4.23 -5.17 53.74
C SER A 418 3.76 -3.84 53.14
N GLU A 419 3.15 -3.87 51.96
CA GLU A 419 2.68 -2.66 51.25
C GLU A 419 1.16 -2.43 51.35
N LYS A 420 0.41 -3.40 51.89
CA LYS A 420 -1.05 -3.50 51.80
C LYS A 420 -1.56 -3.37 50.36
N THR A 421 -0.87 -4.02 49.43
CA THR A 421 -1.22 -4.09 48.00
C THR A 421 -1.58 -5.51 47.58
N ALA A 422 -2.32 -5.63 46.49
CA ALA A 422 -2.70 -6.89 45.85
C ALA A 422 -2.42 -6.84 44.33
N THR A 423 -2.10 -8.00 43.77
CA THR A 423 -2.01 -8.24 42.32
C THR A 423 -3.08 -9.26 41.94
N VAL A 424 -3.87 -8.99 40.90
CA VAL A 424 -4.82 -9.98 40.35
C VAL A 424 -4.02 -11.06 39.62
N GLY A 425 -4.23 -12.33 39.96
CA GLY A 425 -3.36 -13.43 39.55
C GLY A 425 -1.97 -13.35 40.18
N ALA A 426 -0.97 -13.88 39.47
CA ALA A 426 0.42 -13.89 39.93
C ALA A 426 1.41 -13.74 38.78
N ASP A 427 2.48 -12.98 38.99
CA ASP A 427 3.58 -12.82 38.01
C ASP A 427 4.49 -14.07 37.94
N ASN A 428 3.93 -15.25 37.70
CA ASN A 428 4.69 -16.46 37.41
C ASN A 428 3.85 -17.50 36.66
N ASP A 429 4.49 -18.20 35.73
CA ASP A 429 3.87 -19.15 34.80
C ASP A 429 3.38 -20.46 35.45
N LYS A 430 3.22 -20.52 36.78
CA LYS A 430 2.73 -21.70 37.52
C LYS A 430 1.26 -21.62 37.92
N MET A 431 0.70 -20.41 38.04
CA MET A 431 -0.72 -20.20 38.30
C MET A 431 -1.34 -19.56 37.06
N ALA A 432 -1.53 -20.37 36.02
CA ALA A 432 -2.15 -19.94 34.79
C ALA A 432 -3.51 -19.28 35.07
N ASN A 433 -3.73 -18.11 34.43
CA ASN A 433 -5.02 -17.44 34.36
C ASN A 433 -5.65 -17.10 35.73
N ALA A 434 -4.84 -16.91 36.78
CA ALA A 434 -5.33 -16.65 38.13
C ALA A 434 -6.33 -17.70 38.67
N GLY A 435 -6.29 -18.95 38.17
CA GLY A 435 -7.29 -19.99 38.47
C GLY A 435 -8.62 -19.85 37.69
N PHE A 436 -8.77 -18.80 36.91
CA PHE A 436 -9.99 -18.43 36.21
C PHE A 436 -9.97 -18.86 34.74
N ASN A 437 -10.93 -19.69 34.35
CA ASN A 437 -10.98 -20.37 33.04
C ASN A 437 -12.40 -20.47 32.46
N ASP A 438 -13.35 -19.73 33.03
CA ASP A 438 -14.76 -19.82 32.68
C ASP A 438 -15.47 -18.47 32.91
N THR A 439 -15.62 -17.69 31.85
CA THR A 439 -16.33 -16.40 31.89
C THR A 439 -17.83 -16.50 32.15
N SER A 440 -18.44 -17.71 32.13
CA SER A 440 -19.85 -17.87 32.52
C SER A 440 -20.10 -17.73 34.03
N LYS A 441 -19.03 -17.70 34.84
CA LYS A 441 -19.09 -17.37 36.27
C LYS A 441 -19.30 -15.88 36.55
N LEU A 442 -19.00 -15.00 35.60
CA LEU A 442 -19.14 -13.55 35.76
C LEU A 442 -20.54 -13.10 35.36
N ASP A 443 -21.11 -12.21 36.16
CA ASP A 443 -22.38 -11.55 35.89
C ASP A 443 -22.30 -10.83 34.52
N ASP A 444 -23.17 -11.21 33.58
CA ASP A 444 -23.18 -10.79 32.16
C ASP A 444 -21.80 -10.82 31.46
N ARG A 445 -20.90 -11.74 31.86
CA ARG A 445 -19.49 -11.84 31.39
C ARG A 445 -18.66 -10.56 31.60
N VAL A 446 -19.08 -9.68 32.50
CA VAL A 446 -18.37 -8.42 32.79
C VAL A 446 -17.32 -8.67 33.87
N LEU A 447 -16.04 -8.48 33.53
CA LEU A 447 -14.94 -8.52 34.49
C LEU A 447 -14.73 -7.13 35.08
N ARG A 448 -15.04 -6.97 36.38
CA ARG A 448 -14.68 -5.79 37.16
C ARG A 448 -13.51 -6.14 38.06
N VAL A 449 -12.32 -5.63 37.77
CA VAL A 449 -11.20 -5.71 38.72
C VAL A 449 -11.57 -4.78 39.90
N PRO A 450 -11.63 -5.29 41.15
CA PRO A 450 -12.02 -4.48 42.29
C PRO A 450 -10.90 -3.51 42.67
N SER A 451 -11.25 -2.38 43.29
CA SER A 451 -10.28 -1.37 43.76
C SER A 451 -9.47 -1.88 44.96
N TYR A 452 -10.10 -2.70 45.81
CA TYR A 452 -9.48 -3.36 46.96
C TYR A 452 -9.96 -4.81 47.05
N VAL A 453 -9.16 -5.63 47.73
CA VAL A 453 -9.59 -6.95 48.20
C VAL A 453 -9.32 -7.06 49.69
N LYS A 454 -10.15 -7.80 50.41
CA LYS A 454 -10.09 -7.92 51.86
C LYS A 454 -9.81 -9.37 52.26
N TYR A 455 -8.88 -9.56 53.19
CA TYR A 455 -8.41 -10.86 53.64
C TYR A 455 -7.96 -10.77 55.09
N ASP A 456 -8.44 -11.70 55.94
CA ASP A 456 -8.17 -11.70 57.39
C ASP A 456 -8.53 -10.35 58.07
N GLY A 457 -9.66 -9.77 57.64
CA GLY A 457 -10.17 -8.47 58.11
C GLY A 457 -9.46 -7.22 57.55
N GLU A 458 -8.31 -7.39 56.90
CA GLU A 458 -7.47 -6.30 56.39
C GLU A 458 -7.71 -6.00 54.90
N ASN A 459 -7.74 -4.71 54.53
CA ASN A 459 -7.91 -4.26 53.14
C ASN A 459 -6.55 -4.15 52.43
N TYR A 460 -6.49 -4.64 51.19
CA TYR A 460 -5.33 -4.58 50.29
C TYR A 460 -5.74 -3.88 49.00
N LYS A 461 -5.03 -2.81 48.62
CA LYS A 461 -5.30 -2.05 47.39
C LYS A 461 -4.88 -2.87 46.17
N VAL A 462 -5.77 -3.12 45.22
CA VAL A 462 -5.42 -3.82 43.98
C VAL A 462 -4.67 -2.84 43.07
N THR A 463 -3.37 -3.04 42.94
CA THR A 463 -2.49 -2.12 42.21
C THR A 463 -2.00 -2.65 40.88
N ARG A 464 -2.17 -3.94 40.59
CA ARG A 464 -1.58 -4.60 39.41
C ARG A 464 -2.47 -5.73 38.90
N VAL A 465 -2.57 -5.88 37.58
CA VAL A 465 -3.03 -7.13 36.94
C VAL A 465 -1.78 -7.90 36.54
N GLY A 466 -1.66 -9.17 36.97
CA GLY A 466 -0.46 -9.97 36.79
C GLY A 466 -0.23 -10.46 35.36
N LYS A 467 1.00 -10.93 35.10
CA LYS A 467 1.36 -11.62 33.86
C LYS A 467 0.40 -12.80 33.57
N SER A 468 -0.13 -12.88 32.34
CA SER A 468 -1.09 -13.91 31.89
C SER A 468 -2.27 -14.15 32.85
N ALA A 469 -2.67 -13.15 33.65
CA ALA A 469 -3.68 -13.29 34.71
C ALA A 469 -5.06 -13.78 34.24
N PHE A 470 -5.37 -13.67 32.94
CA PHE A 470 -6.59 -14.18 32.34
C PHE A 470 -6.34 -14.86 30.97
N GLU A 471 -5.13 -15.30 30.62
CA GLU A 471 -4.78 -15.74 29.25
C GLU A 471 -5.64 -16.93 28.73
N SER A 472 -6.52 -16.71 27.75
CA SER A 472 -7.46 -17.74 27.25
C SER A 472 -8.51 -18.21 28.28
N ALA A 473 -9.11 -17.30 29.05
CA ALA A 473 -10.04 -17.59 30.15
C ALA A 473 -11.47 -18.08 29.76
N GLY A 474 -11.66 -18.62 28.56
CA GLY A 474 -12.94 -19.23 28.13
C GLY A 474 -13.61 -18.50 26.96
N VAL A 475 -14.95 -18.34 27.03
CA VAL A 475 -15.78 -17.80 25.93
C VAL A 475 -15.73 -16.27 25.78
N GLY A 476 -14.77 -15.61 26.42
CA GLY A 476 -14.54 -14.16 26.32
C GLY A 476 -15.33 -13.32 27.31
N PHE A 477 -14.94 -12.04 27.40
CA PHE A 477 -15.51 -11.01 28.25
C PHE A 477 -16.29 -10.01 27.40
N ASP A 478 -17.47 -9.61 27.86
CA ASP A 478 -18.28 -8.60 27.19
C ASP A 478 -17.76 -7.19 27.52
N GLU A 479 -17.36 -6.96 28.78
CA GLU A 479 -16.68 -5.73 29.21
C GLU A 479 -15.61 -6.03 30.27
N VAL A 480 -14.47 -5.30 30.22
CA VAL A 480 -13.39 -5.39 31.21
C VAL A 480 -13.09 -4.02 31.79
N TYR A 481 -13.23 -3.89 33.12
CA TYR A 481 -12.98 -2.66 33.87
C TYR A 481 -11.69 -2.76 34.69
N ILE A 482 -10.73 -1.87 34.41
CA ILE A 482 -9.47 -1.71 35.15
C ILE A 482 -9.54 -0.40 35.97
N PRO A 483 -9.64 -0.46 37.31
CA PRO A 483 -9.88 0.72 38.15
C PRO A 483 -8.65 1.61 38.31
N ASP A 484 -8.89 2.85 38.75
CA ASP A 484 -7.88 3.87 39.07
C ASP A 484 -6.87 3.45 40.15
N THR A 485 -7.10 2.34 40.86
CA THR A 485 -6.12 1.79 41.80
C THR A 485 -4.97 1.06 41.11
N VAL A 486 -5.18 0.57 39.87
CA VAL A 486 -4.20 -0.20 39.10
C VAL A 486 -3.19 0.71 38.39
N VAL A 487 -1.92 0.32 38.48
CA VAL A 487 -0.75 1.03 37.94
C VAL A 487 -0.11 0.27 36.77
N SER A 488 -0.08 -1.07 36.83
CA SER A 488 0.48 -1.91 35.75
C SER A 488 -0.43 -3.07 35.34
N ILE A 489 -0.52 -3.32 34.03
CA ILE A 489 -1.12 -4.53 33.45
C ILE A 489 0.03 -5.38 32.87
N GLY A 490 0.27 -6.57 33.43
CA GLY A 490 1.41 -7.43 33.06
C GLY A 490 1.32 -8.07 31.67
N ASP A 491 2.45 -8.56 31.16
CA ASP A 491 2.54 -9.20 29.83
C ASP A 491 1.47 -10.28 29.66
N LYS A 492 0.86 -10.34 28.47
CA LYS A 492 -0.18 -11.32 28.10
C LYS A 492 -1.41 -11.40 29.01
N ALA A 493 -1.61 -10.46 29.96
CA ALA A 493 -2.71 -10.48 30.93
C ALA A 493 -4.07 -10.93 30.36
N PHE A 494 -4.45 -10.39 29.20
CA PHE A 494 -5.69 -10.71 28.48
C PHE A 494 -5.48 -11.38 27.11
N TRP A 495 -4.26 -11.84 26.79
CA TRP A 495 -3.98 -12.47 25.49
C TRP A 495 -4.86 -13.70 25.24
N ARG A 496 -5.21 -13.96 23.97
CA ARG A 496 -6.07 -15.08 23.53
C ARG A 496 -7.49 -15.14 24.11
N ASN A 497 -7.96 -14.09 24.77
CA ASN A 497 -9.39 -13.90 25.05
C ASN A 497 -10.07 -13.17 23.90
N THR A 498 -11.40 -13.17 23.91
CA THR A 498 -12.20 -12.06 23.36
C THR A 498 -12.46 -11.05 24.48
N ILE A 499 -12.35 -9.76 24.20
CA ILE A 499 -12.82 -8.66 25.07
C ILE A 499 -13.51 -7.67 24.15
N TYR A 500 -14.82 -7.44 24.28
CA TYR A 500 -15.53 -6.49 23.41
C TYR A 500 -15.30 -5.02 23.79
N LYS A 501 -15.36 -4.68 25.09
CA LYS A 501 -14.97 -3.35 25.60
C LYS A 501 -13.91 -3.40 26.69
N LEU A 502 -12.96 -2.48 26.65
CA LEU A 502 -11.91 -2.32 27.66
C LEU A 502 -11.91 -0.90 28.25
N TYR A 503 -12.02 -0.78 29.56
CA TYR A 503 -11.95 0.48 30.31
C TYR A 503 -10.65 0.54 31.13
N ILE A 504 -9.85 1.60 30.93
CA ILE A 504 -8.51 1.78 31.51
C ILE A 504 -8.49 3.02 32.41
N GLY A 505 -8.28 2.83 33.72
CA GLY A 505 -8.23 3.89 34.73
C GLY A 505 -7.07 4.90 34.62
N ALA A 506 -7.19 5.98 35.39
CA ALA A 506 -6.33 7.16 35.37
C ALA A 506 -4.85 6.87 35.69
N ASN A 507 -4.59 5.97 36.63
CA ASN A 507 -3.23 5.73 37.14
C ASN A 507 -2.47 4.60 36.44
N VAL A 508 -3.08 3.95 35.43
CA VAL A 508 -2.38 2.92 34.63
C VAL A 508 -1.23 3.59 33.87
N SER A 509 0.00 3.23 34.22
CA SER A 509 1.25 3.78 33.67
C SER A 509 2.11 2.75 32.93
N GLU A 510 1.78 1.46 33.06
CA GLU A 510 2.50 0.37 32.40
C GLU A 510 1.52 -0.66 31.82
N ILE A 511 1.69 -0.98 30.54
CA ILE A 511 0.94 -2.00 29.81
C ILE A 511 1.98 -2.91 29.15
N GLY A 512 2.04 -4.16 29.60
CA GLY A 512 3.03 -5.15 29.19
C GLY A 512 2.85 -5.67 27.76
N GLU A 513 3.80 -6.48 27.31
CA GLU A 513 3.82 -7.00 25.95
C GLU A 513 2.66 -7.99 25.74
N LEU A 514 1.86 -7.78 24.69
CA LEU A 514 0.61 -8.51 24.40
C LEU A 514 -0.47 -8.39 25.51
N ALA A 515 -0.30 -7.54 26.52
CA ALA A 515 -1.18 -7.49 27.71
C ALA A 515 -2.66 -7.30 27.37
N ILE A 516 -2.97 -6.46 26.38
CA ILE A 516 -4.32 -6.15 25.90
C ILE A 516 -4.56 -6.60 24.44
N ALA A 517 -3.79 -7.59 23.98
CA ALA A 517 -3.91 -8.19 22.64
C ALA A 517 -5.01 -9.27 22.58
N ALA A 518 -6.22 -8.92 23.02
CA ALA A 518 -7.42 -9.75 22.93
C ALA A 518 -8.07 -9.63 21.53
N ALA A 519 -8.86 -10.64 21.14
CA ALA A 519 -9.72 -10.62 19.96
C ALA A 519 -10.97 -9.74 20.18
N MET A 520 -11.56 -9.27 19.08
CA MET A 520 -12.77 -8.43 19.00
C MET A 520 -12.83 -7.27 20.01
N THR A 521 -11.70 -6.60 20.26
CA THR A 521 -11.66 -5.40 21.11
C THR A 521 -12.11 -4.18 20.34
N ASP A 522 -13.40 -3.94 20.33
CA ASP A 522 -14.06 -2.97 19.44
C ASP A 522 -14.05 -1.56 20.02
N GLU A 523 -14.18 -1.42 21.34
CA GLU A 523 -14.06 -0.14 22.03
C GLU A 523 -13.03 -0.16 23.16
N ILE A 524 -12.13 0.82 23.12
CA ILE A 524 -11.25 1.17 24.23
C ILE A 524 -11.73 2.50 24.83
N TYR A 525 -11.83 2.52 26.15
CA TYR A 525 -12.07 3.70 26.97
C TYR A 525 -10.86 3.91 27.87
N LEU A 526 -10.38 5.14 27.94
CA LEU A 526 -9.26 5.58 28.78
C LEU A 526 -9.76 6.74 29.61
N ASP A 527 -9.49 6.76 30.92
CA ASP A 527 -9.88 7.90 31.74
C ASP A 527 -9.20 9.20 31.27
N LYS A 528 -9.95 10.29 31.31
CA LYS A 528 -9.55 11.64 30.86
C LYS A 528 -8.33 12.19 31.59
N ASN A 529 -8.04 11.71 32.80
CA ASN A 529 -6.92 12.14 33.62
C ASN A 529 -5.66 11.27 33.40
N ASN A 530 -5.71 10.20 32.60
CA ASN A 530 -4.55 9.33 32.41
C ASN A 530 -3.36 10.10 31.79
N THR A 531 -2.22 10.07 32.47
CA THR A 531 -1.03 10.87 32.12
C THR A 531 -0.03 10.16 31.22
N ASN A 532 -0.15 8.84 31.03
CA ASN A 532 0.84 8.01 30.33
C ASN A 532 0.39 7.57 28.93
N TYR A 533 -0.93 7.58 28.69
CA TYR A 533 -1.54 7.12 27.44
C TYR A 533 -2.49 8.16 26.83
N ILE A 534 -2.84 7.96 25.57
CA ILE A 534 -3.84 8.75 24.85
C ILE A 534 -4.62 7.87 23.88
N LEU A 535 -5.92 8.13 23.73
CA LEU A 535 -6.74 7.61 22.63
C LEU A 535 -6.83 8.68 21.55
N GLU A 536 -6.31 8.39 20.36
CA GLU A 536 -6.49 9.19 19.15
C GLU A 536 -7.26 8.34 18.14
N GLN A 537 -8.42 8.81 17.69
CA GLN A 537 -9.29 8.07 16.75
C GLN A 537 -9.65 6.65 17.24
N GLY A 538 -9.80 6.46 18.55
CA GLY A 538 -10.06 5.16 19.19
C GLY A 538 -8.85 4.22 19.30
N VAL A 539 -7.72 4.57 18.69
CA VAL A 539 -6.46 3.82 18.79
C VAL A 539 -5.65 4.31 20.00
N LEU A 540 -5.13 3.38 20.79
CA LEU A 540 -4.37 3.64 22.00
C LEU A 540 -2.87 3.83 21.68
N PHE A 541 -2.30 4.93 22.17
CA PHE A 541 -0.89 5.30 22.06
C PHE A 541 -0.28 5.61 23.44
N ASP A 542 1.05 5.63 23.51
CA ASP A 542 1.78 6.36 24.55
C ASP A 542 1.52 7.88 24.46
N LYS A 543 1.72 8.62 25.56
CA LYS A 543 1.35 10.05 25.63
C LYS A 543 2.01 10.92 24.55
N ASP A 544 3.25 10.59 24.19
CA ASP A 544 4.04 11.28 23.15
C ASP A 544 3.71 10.80 21.71
N MET A 545 2.80 9.85 21.55
CA MET A 545 2.44 9.20 20.28
C MET A 545 3.65 8.66 19.49
N THR A 546 4.64 8.09 20.19
CA THR A 546 5.81 7.40 19.60
C THR A 546 5.58 5.89 19.43
N THR A 547 4.61 5.32 20.15
CA THR A 547 4.26 3.90 20.17
C THR A 547 2.77 3.72 19.97
N LEU A 548 2.38 3.03 18.91
CA LEU A 548 1.00 2.55 18.75
C LEU A 548 0.86 1.25 19.56
N ILE A 549 0.01 1.27 20.59
CA ILE A 549 -0.12 0.21 21.60
C ILE A 549 -1.22 -0.78 21.21
N ARG A 550 -2.43 -0.29 20.94
CA ARG A 550 -3.57 -1.13 20.53
C ARG A 550 -4.50 -0.35 19.60
N CYS A 551 -4.68 -0.87 18.40
CA CYS A 551 -5.81 -0.55 17.54
C CYS A 551 -6.98 -1.49 17.91
N PRO A 552 -8.22 -0.99 17.98
CA PRO A 552 -9.41 -1.85 18.04
C PRO A 552 -9.49 -2.88 16.92
N ALA A 553 -10.28 -3.93 17.16
CA ALA A 553 -10.65 -4.94 16.17
C ALA A 553 -11.66 -4.32 15.17
N GLU A 554 -12.88 -4.03 15.62
CA GLU A 554 -13.88 -3.34 14.81
C GLU A 554 -13.82 -1.81 14.98
N LEU A 555 -13.14 -1.12 14.06
CA LEU A 555 -13.28 0.35 13.92
C LEU A 555 -14.62 0.71 13.26
N TRP A 556 -15.75 0.42 13.92
CA TRP A 556 -17.13 0.61 13.42
C TRP A 556 -17.41 2.00 12.81
N ASN A 557 -16.70 3.04 13.30
CA ASN A 557 -16.86 4.43 12.87
C ASN A 557 -15.83 4.92 11.83
N GLN A 558 -14.88 4.08 11.40
CA GLN A 558 -13.71 4.46 10.61
C GLN A 558 -13.23 3.37 9.65
N TYR A 559 -14.04 3.09 8.63
CA TYR A 559 -13.56 2.41 7.41
C TYR A 559 -12.53 3.32 6.70
N TYR A 560 -11.25 3.16 7.04
CA TYR A 560 -10.15 3.83 6.36
C TYR A 560 -9.70 2.99 5.16
N PRO A 561 -9.82 3.48 3.90
CA PRO A 561 -9.27 2.76 2.75
C PRO A 561 -7.74 2.61 2.84
N VAL A 562 -7.05 3.50 3.59
CA VAL A 562 -5.71 3.28 4.13
C VAL A 562 -5.61 3.91 5.53
N TYR A 563 -5.33 3.13 6.58
CA TYR A 563 -4.94 3.67 7.88
C TYR A 563 -3.52 4.23 7.79
N ASN A 564 -3.36 5.52 8.04
CA ASN A 564 -2.08 6.21 7.99
C ASN A 564 -1.56 6.37 9.42
N VAL A 565 -0.54 5.59 9.79
CA VAL A 565 0.08 5.70 11.12
C VAL A 565 0.72 7.09 11.28
N PRO A 566 0.45 7.84 12.37
CA PRO A 566 0.95 9.20 12.54
C PRO A 566 2.48 9.33 12.43
N GLU A 567 2.98 10.45 11.90
CA GLU A 567 4.42 10.62 11.63
C GLU A 567 5.30 10.64 12.89
N SER A 568 4.69 10.90 14.07
CA SER A 568 5.31 10.77 15.39
C SER A 568 5.71 9.33 15.72
N VAL A 569 4.93 8.33 15.30
CA VAL A 569 5.10 6.92 15.72
C VAL A 569 6.39 6.32 15.17
N LYS A 570 7.14 5.65 16.04
CA LYS A 570 8.42 4.96 15.78
C LYS A 570 8.36 3.47 16.06
N LYS A 571 7.44 3.01 16.92
CA LYS A 571 7.19 1.59 17.25
C LYS A 571 5.71 1.23 17.04
N ILE A 572 5.45 0.06 16.46
CA ILE A 572 4.17 -0.64 16.59
C ILE A 572 4.39 -1.73 17.66
N ALA A 573 3.57 -1.72 18.72
CA ALA A 573 3.69 -2.68 19.81
C ALA A 573 3.29 -4.11 19.40
N ALA A 574 3.64 -5.09 20.23
CA ALA A 574 3.24 -6.47 20.01
C ALA A 574 1.72 -6.63 20.11
N GLY A 575 1.12 -7.35 19.16
CA GLY A 575 -0.33 -7.52 19.07
C GLY A 575 -1.14 -6.26 18.78
N ALA A 576 -0.51 -5.13 18.43
CA ALA A 576 -1.20 -3.83 18.36
C ALA A 576 -2.38 -3.80 17.36
N PHE A 577 -2.21 -4.38 16.18
CA PHE A 577 -3.27 -4.61 15.18
C PHE A 577 -3.71 -6.08 15.12
N ALA A 578 -3.52 -6.86 16.19
CA ALA A 578 -4.04 -8.22 16.23
C ALA A 578 -5.57 -8.19 16.09
N TYR A 579 -6.13 -9.05 15.24
CA TYR A 579 -7.56 -9.10 14.92
C TYR A 579 -8.14 -7.78 14.34
N ALA A 580 -7.31 -6.84 13.86
CA ALA A 580 -7.81 -5.55 13.34
C ALA A 580 -8.50 -5.68 11.97
N HIS A 581 -9.71 -5.13 11.84
CA HIS A 581 -10.51 -5.11 10.60
C HIS A 581 -10.07 -3.95 9.68
N ILE A 582 -8.75 -3.83 9.43
CA ILE A 582 -8.15 -2.76 8.61
C ILE A 582 -7.56 -3.33 7.31
N PHE A 583 -8.03 -2.80 6.18
CA PHE A 583 -7.66 -3.30 4.85
C PHE A 583 -6.27 -2.91 4.38
N ASN A 584 -5.83 -1.67 4.60
CA ASN A 584 -4.51 -1.22 4.17
C ASN A 584 -3.87 -0.33 5.24
N ILE A 585 -2.59 -0.56 5.56
CA ILE A 585 -1.85 0.17 6.59
C ILE A 585 -0.60 0.82 5.99
N LYS A 586 -0.38 2.10 6.30
CA LYS A 586 0.82 2.84 5.90
C LYS A 586 1.59 3.31 7.13
N ALA A 587 2.74 2.68 7.37
CA ALA A 587 3.62 2.88 8.52
C ALA A 587 5.05 3.26 8.08
N ASP A 588 5.20 4.04 7.02
CA ASP A 588 6.50 4.37 6.41
C ASP A 588 7.49 5.10 7.36
N ASN A 589 6.99 5.67 8.46
CA ASN A 589 7.77 6.37 9.50
C ASN A 589 8.12 5.50 10.73
N VAL A 590 7.58 4.28 10.81
CA VAL A 590 7.84 3.31 11.90
C VAL A 590 9.19 2.63 11.69
N THR A 591 9.91 2.37 12.78
CA THR A 591 11.25 1.78 12.78
C THR A 591 11.31 0.34 13.30
N SER A 592 10.34 -0.08 14.12
CA SER A 592 10.22 -1.44 14.66
C SER A 592 8.76 -1.89 14.80
N VAL A 593 8.54 -3.19 14.63
CA VAL A 593 7.24 -3.87 14.74
C VAL A 593 7.39 -5.04 15.73
N GLY A 594 6.54 -5.12 16.75
CA GLY A 594 6.59 -6.15 17.80
C GLY A 594 6.09 -7.54 17.38
N GLU A 595 6.16 -8.53 18.29
CA GLU A 595 5.63 -9.88 18.05
C GLU A 595 4.11 -9.84 17.77
N TYR A 596 3.59 -10.71 16.89
CA TYR A 596 2.14 -10.80 16.60
C TYR A 596 1.47 -9.48 16.17
N ALA A 597 2.19 -8.45 15.72
CA ALA A 597 1.67 -7.09 15.57
C ALA A 597 0.43 -6.96 14.66
N PHE A 598 0.24 -7.83 13.67
CA PHE A 598 -0.92 -7.94 12.78
C PHE A 598 -1.51 -9.38 12.77
N TYR A 599 -1.32 -10.12 13.87
CA TYR A 599 -1.79 -11.51 14.04
C TYR A 599 -3.30 -11.62 13.87
N ASN A 600 -3.78 -12.58 13.06
CA ASN A 600 -5.20 -12.71 12.69
C ASN A 600 -5.81 -11.41 12.12
N ALA A 601 -5.03 -10.49 11.53
CA ALA A 601 -5.57 -9.39 10.74
C ALA A 601 -6.08 -9.93 9.38
N VAL A 602 -7.14 -10.75 9.43
CA VAL A 602 -7.68 -11.52 8.28
C VAL A 602 -8.22 -10.64 7.16
N TYR A 603 -8.46 -9.35 7.44
CA TYR A 603 -8.88 -8.33 6.47
C TYR A 603 -7.72 -7.49 5.90
N LEU A 604 -6.49 -7.62 6.41
CA LEU A 604 -5.35 -6.83 5.95
C LEU A 604 -4.88 -7.29 4.57
N ARG A 605 -5.02 -6.43 3.56
CA ARG A 605 -4.63 -6.64 2.15
C ARG A 605 -3.24 -6.07 1.85
N THR A 606 -2.92 -4.88 2.39
CA THR A 606 -1.66 -4.17 2.11
C THR A 606 -1.04 -3.55 3.36
N VAL A 607 0.29 -3.68 3.51
CA VAL A 607 1.06 -2.99 4.54
C VAL A 607 2.32 -2.32 3.97
N SER A 608 2.58 -1.07 4.37
CA SER A 608 3.79 -0.34 3.97
C SER A 608 4.68 -0.06 5.18
N LEU A 609 5.81 -0.75 5.26
CA LEU A 609 6.78 -0.75 6.37
C LEU A 609 8.12 -0.11 5.95
N LYS A 610 8.10 0.93 5.11
CA LYS A 610 9.31 1.41 4.42
C LYS A 610 10.35 2.07 5.34
N GLY A 611 10.03 2.34 6.60
CA GLY A 611 10.96 2.79 7.64
C GLY A 611 11.61 1.68 8.48
N VAL A 612 11.03 0.47 8.48
CA VAL A 612 11.27 -0.56 9.51
C VAL A 612 12.61 -1.26 9.35
N VAL A 613 13.34 -1.41 10.46
CA VAL A 613 14.66 -2.07 10.52
C VAL A 613 14.55 -3.52 11.02
N GLU A 614 13.54 -3.80 11.85
CA GLU A 614 13.28 -5.11 12.45
C GLU A 614 11.78 -5.36 12.61
N ILE A 615 11.38 -6.60 12.34
CA ILE A 615 10.02 -7.12 12.55
C ILE A 615 10.15 -8.31 13.53
N GLY A 616 9.36 -8.28 14.61
CA GLY A 616 9.24 -9.35 15.59
C GLY A 616 8.64 -10.63 14.99
N ASP A 617 8.64 -11.73 15.73
CA ASP A 617 8.15 -13.01 15.20
C ASP A 617 6.61 -13.00 15.04
N ARG A 618 6.09 -13.84 14.14
CA ARG A 618 4.63 -14.05 13.90
C ARG A 618 3.84 -12.79 13.57
N ALA A 619 4.46 -11.69 13.15
CA ALA A 619 3.76 -10.41 13.06
C ALA A 619 2.68 -10.37 11.97
N PHE A 620 2.73 -11.23 10.93
CA PHE A 620 1.66 -11.41 9.93
C PHE A 620 1.00 -12.80 9.96
N LEU A 621 1.16 -13.57 11.04
CA LEU A 621 0.57 -14.90 11.19
C LEU A 621 -0.96 -14.84 11.01
N ASN A 622 -1.47 -15.64 10.07
CA ASN A 622 -2.87 -15.73 9.67
C ASN A 622 -3.48 -14.43 9.12
N SER A 623 -2.68 -13.54 8.52
CA SER A 623 -3.18 -12.46 7.67
C SER A 623 -3.56 -13.03 6.29
N ARG A 624 -4.64 -13.80 6.18
CA ARG A 624 -4.97 -14.61 4.98
C ARG A 624 -5.05 -13.83 3.68
N ILE A 625 -5.73 -12.68 3.68
CA ILE A 625 -5.88 -11.87 2.46
C ILE A 625 -4.72 -10.91 2.19
N LEU A 626 -3.63 -10.99 2.96
CA LEU A 626 -2.44 -10.15 2.81
C LEU A 626 -1.75 -10.44 1.49
N ARG A 627 -1.74 -9.44 0.61
CA ARG A 627 -1.14 -9.51 -0.72
C ARG A 627 0.16 -8.72 -0.82
N ASN A 628 0.19 -7.53 -0.25
CA ASN A 628 1.21 -6.52 -0.52
C ASN A 628 1.98 -6.14 0.75
N VAL A 629 3.28 -6.42 0.81
CA VAL A 629 4.13 -6.11 1.95
C VAL A 629 5.34 -5.30 1.49
N TYR A 630 5.29 -3.97 1.67
CA TYR A 630 6.37 -3.08 1.23
C TYR A 630 7.44 -2.89 2.32
N LEU A 631 8.46 -3.73 2.30
CA LEU A 631 9.57 -3.75 3.25
C LEU A 631 10.58 -2.58 3.03
N SER A 632 11.32 -2.21 4.08
CA SER A 632 12.36 -1.16 4.02
C SER A 632 13.67 -1.64 3.38
N ASP A 633 14.41 -0.74 2.72
CA ASP A 633 15.77 -1.00 2.23
C ASP A 633 16.85 -1.12 3.34
N LYS A 634 16.42 -1.10 4.61
CA LYS A 634 17.24 -1.26 5.81
C LYS A 634 16.96 -2.54 6.61
N LEU A 635 15.82 -3.21 6.35
CA LEU A 635 15.33 -4.35 7.14
C LEU A 635 16.41 -5.43 7.29
N LYS A 636 16.58 -5.96 8.51
CA LYS A 636 17.66 -6.91 8.86
C LYS A 636 17.19 -8.33 9.11
N LYS A 637 16.21 -8.48 9.98
CA LYS A 637 15.61 -9.74 10.39
C LYS A 637 14.19 -9.83 9.84
N ILE A 638 13.80 -11.01 9.39
CA ILE A 638 12.40 -11.44 9.27
C ILE A 638 12.17 -12.52 10.34
N GLY A 639 11.05 -12.42 11.06
CA GLY A 639 10.73 -13.27 12.19
C GLY A 639 10.53 -14.75 11.87
N GLY A 640 10.44 -15.58 12.92
CA GLY A 640 9.94 -16.95 12.81
C GLY A 640 8.42 -16.97 12.63
N VAL A 641 7.91 -17.92 11.82
CA VAL A 641 6.46 -18.14 11.60
C VAL A 641 5.75 -16.87 11.06
N GLU A 642 6.49 -16.02 10.34
CA GLU A 642 6.10 -14.63 10.09
C GLU A 642 4.87 -14.45 9.18
N PHE A 643 4.88 -15.07 7.99
CA PHE A 643 3.79 -15.02 7.01
C PHE A 643 3.08 -16.38 6.91
N TRP A 644 2.94 -17.06 8.05
CA TRP A 644 2.29 -18.37 8.11
C TRP A 644 0.78 -18.22 7.89
N ASP A 645 0.18 -19.07 7.04
CA ASP A 645 -1.24 -19.00 6.63
C ASP A 645 -1.61 -17.68 5.89
N CYS A 646 -0.67 -17.07 5.16
CA CYS A 646 -0.94 -15.95 4.25
C CYS A 646 -1.29 -16.44 2.84
N ASP A 647 -2.54 -16.89 2.65
CA ASP A 647 -3.04 -17.50 1.41
C ASP A 647 -2.92 -16.60 0.15
N ASN A 648 -3.14 -15.30 0.26
CA ASN A 648 -3.12 -14.37 -0.88
C ASN A 648 -1.76 -13.67 -1.12
N LEU A 649 -0.72 -14.01 -0.34
CA LEU A 649 0.61 -13.43 -0.50
C LEU A 649 1.33 -14.08 -1.69
N GLU A 650 0.98 -13.70 -2.92
CA GLU A 650 1.52 -14.36 -4.12
C GLU A 650 3.01 -14.08 -4.36
N CYS A 651 3.51 -12.91 -3.94
CA CYS A 651 4.89 -12.50 -4.15
C CYS A 651 5.43 -11.64 -3.02
N LEU A 652 6.71 -11.86 -2.66
CA LEU A 652 7.45 -10.97 -1.77
C LEU A 652 8.82 -10.58 -2.34
N VAL A 653 9.12 -9.28 -2.27
CA VAL A 653 10.44 -8.71 -2.57
C VAL A 653 11.22 -8.52 -1.27
N LEU A 654 12.17 -9.42 -1.01
CA LEU A 654 13.09 -9.32 0.11
C LEU A 654 14.18 -8.27 -0.19
N PRO A 655 14.37 -7.25 0.65
CA PRO A 655 15.41 -6.26 0.42
C PRO A 655 16.81 -6.86 0.64
N ASP A 656 17.79 -6.46 -0.17
CA ASP A 656 19.19 -6.93 -0.09
C ASP A 656 19.87 -6.64 1.27
N SER A 657 19.21 -5.88 2.15
CA SER A 657 19.66 -5.59 3.52
C SER A 657 19.44 -6.74 4.50
N VAL A 658 18.51 -7.65 4.22
CA VAL A 658 18.16 -8.80 5.08
C VAL A 658 19.33 -9.77 5.16
N THR A 659 19.65 -10.19 6.38
CA THR A 659 20.69 -11.19 6.67
C THR A 659 20.10 -12.45 7.28
N ASP A 660 18.94 -12.38 7.94
CA ASP A 660 18.40 -13.46 8.76
C ASP A 660 16.89 -13.58 8.55
N ILE A 661 16.40 -14.80 8.30
CA ILE A 661 14.98 -15.13 8.12
C ILE A 661 14.66 -16.34 9.00
N GLY A 662 13.63 -16.24 9.83
CA GLY A 662 13.30 -17.23 10.84
C GLY A 662 12.78 -18.57 10.31
N GLU A 663 12.67 -19.52 11.24
CA GLU A 663 12.06 -20.84 11.03
C GLU A 663 10.60 -20.70 10.59
N TYR A 664 10.15 -21.53 9.64
CA TYR A 664 8.79 -21.51 9.08
C TYR A 664 8.30 -20.14 8.55
N ALA A 665 9.18 -19.17 8.24
CA ALA A 665 8.78 -17.78 7.99
C ALA A 665 7.74 -17.55 6.87
N PHE A 666 7.57 -18.50 5.94
CA PHE A 666 6.57 -18.47 4.88
C PHE A 666 5.70 -19.74 4.82
N SER A 667 5.74 -20.60 5.85
CA SER A 667 5.05 -21.88 5.89
C SER A 667 3.54 -21.76 5.64
N GLN A 668 2.99 -22.57 4.74
CA GLN A 668 1.60 -22.52 4.27
C GLN A 668 1.16 -21.20 3.61
N SER A 669 2.08 -20.28 3.29
CA SER A 669 1.74 -19.09 2.47
C SER A 669 1.45 -19.44 1.02
N GLY A 670 0.65 -18.61 0.35
CA GLY A 670 0.33 -18.72 -1.08
C GLY A 670 1.45 -18.33 -2.03
N ILE A 671 2.67 -18.09 -1.54
CA ILE A 671 3.79 -17.53 -2.32
C ILE A 671 4.12 -18.38 -3.55
N LYS A 672 4.09 -17.71 -4.70
CA LYS A 672 4.55 -18.19 -6.01
C LYS A 672 5.98 -17.74 -6.27
N TYR A 673 6.31 -16.52 -5.84
CA TYR A 673 7.56 -15.81 -6.17
C TYR A 673 8.23 -15.16 -4.95
N ILE A 674 9.45 -15.57 -4.60
CA ILE A 674 10.32 -14.81 -3.65
C ILE A 674 11.59 -14.33 -4.35
N LEU A 675 11.89 -13.03 -4.18
CA LEU A 675 12.90 -12.32 -4.97
C LEU A 675 13.79 -11.44 -4.06
N GLY A 676 15.01 -11.15 -4.51
CA GLY A 676 15.95 -10.28 -3.78
C GLY A 676 16.76 -11.02 -2.73
N GLY A 677 16.83 -10.49 -1.51
CA GLY A 677 17.38 -11.20 -0.33
C GLY A 677 18.83 -11.70 -0.43
N LYS A 678 19.69 -11.07 -1.25
CA LYS A 678 21.01 -11.63 -1.66
C LYS A 678 22.02 -11.94 -0.54
N ASN A 679 21.77 -11.47 0.68
CA ASN A 679 22.65 -11.70 1.84
C ASN A 679 21.96 -12.55 2.94
N ALA A 680 20.72 -13.00 2.70
CA ALA A 680 19.94 -13.73 3.69
C ALA A 680 20.48 -15.14 3.95
N GLN A 681 20.37 -15.58 5.19
CA GLN A 681 20.32 -16.98 5.60
C GLN A 681 18.86 -17.40 5.81
N TYR A 682 18.61 -18.70 5.82
CA TYR A 682 17.26 -19.27 5.88
C TYR A 682 17.09 -20.14 7.12
N GLY A 683 15.95 -20.00 7.80
CA GLY A 683 15.53 -20.91 8.87
C GLY A 683 15.06 -22.26 8.35
N GLN A 684 15.03 -23.26 9.22
CA GLN A 684 14.51 -24.59 8.89
C GLN A 684 13.03 -24.51 8.50
N GLN A 685 12.63 -25.38 7.57
CA GLN A 685 11.24 -25.51 7.09
C GLN A 685 10.59 -24.19 6.62
N MET A 686 11.39 -23.20 6.19
CA MET A 686 10.93 -21.84 5.87
C MET A 686 9.85 -21.78 4.78
N PHE A 687 9.81 -22.71 3.83
CA PHE A 687 8.75 -22.84 2.80
C PHE A 687 7.86 -24.09 2.96
N LEU A 688 7.75 -24.63 4.18
CA LEU A 688 6.90 -25.79 4.46
C LEU A 688 5.49 -25.60 3.88
N ASN A 689 5.04 -26.54 3.05
CA ASN A 689 3.71 -26.52 2.43
C ASN A 689 3.39 -25.26 1.59
N CYS A 690 4.40 -24.52 1.10
CA CYS A 690 4.20 -23.48 0.06
C CYS A 690 3.86 -24.14 -1.29
N LYS A 691 2.63 -24.66 -1.41
CA LYS A 691 2.18 -25.48 -2.56
C LYS A 691 2.30 -24.76 -3.90
N ASN A 692 2.12 -23.43 -3.89
CA ASN A 692 2.16 -22.56 -5.07
C ASN A 692 3.58 -22.17 -5.54
N LEU A 693 4.63 -22.53 -4.79
CA LEU A 693 5.98 -21.99 -4.98
C LEU A 693 6.62 -22.51 -6.27
N THR A 694 6.88 -21.60 -7.21
CA THR A 694 7.43 -21.94 -8.54
C THR A 694 8.78 -21.26 -8.84
N LEU A 695 9.08 -20.12 -8.21
CA LEU A 695 10.32 -19.38 -8.46
C LEU A 695 10.87 -18.72 -7.17
N VAL A 696 12.09 -19.10 -6.80
CA VAL A 696 12.82 -18.57 -5.64
C VAL A 696 14.18 -18.04 -6.06
N GLN A 697 14.47 -16.79 -5.71
CA GLN A 697 15.84 -16.27 -5.73
C GLN A 697 16.58 -16.70 -4.45
N LEU A 698 17.40 -17.74 -4.56
CA LEU A 698 18.33 -18.10 -3.49
C LEU A 698 19.48 -17.08 -3.34
N SER A 699 19.92 -16.91 -2.10
CA SER A 699 20.91 -15.95 -1.63
C SER A 699 22.34 -16.37 -1.99
N ASP A 700 23.16 -15.45 -2.52
CA ASP A 700 24.60 -15.68 -2.78
C ASP A 700 25.38 -16.01 -1.49
N ALA A 701 24.80 -15.73 -0.31
CA ALA A 701 25.39 -15.99 1.00
C ALA A 701 24.96 -17.33 1.62
N ALA A 702 23.96 -18.04 1.06
CA ALA A 702 23.50 -19.33 1.58
C ALA A 702 24.47 -20.45 1.15
N GLN A 703 25.44 -20.77 2.01
CA GLN A 703 26.43 -21.82 1.75
C GLN A 703 25.87 -23.23 1.97
N TYR A 704 24.95 -23.38 2.91
CA TYR A 704 24.20 -24.61 3.16
C TYR A 704 22.71 -24.27 3.23
N LEU A 705 21.87 -25.14 2.66
CA LEU A 705 20.42 -25.03 2.77
C LEU A 705 19.94 -25.74 4.05
N PRO A 706 19.09 -25.10 4.87
CA PRO A 706 18.63 -25.67 6.13
C PRO A 706 17.69 -26.86 5.91
N LYS A 707 17.50 -27.66 6.96
CA LYS A 707 16.64 -28.84 6.95
C LYS A 707 15.24 -28.59 6.39
N GLN A 708 14.80 -29.51 5.53
CA GLN A 708 13.43 -29.60 4.99
C GLN A 708 12.87 -28.28 4.41
N LEU A 709 13.74 -27.42 3.85
CA LEU A 709 13.43 -26.06 3.37
C LEU A 709 12.21 -25.98 2.43
N PHE A 710 12.11 -26.89 1.46
CA PHE A 710 11.06 -26.94 0.43
C PHE A 710 10.05 -28.09 0.62
N LYS A 711 9.92 -28.59 1.85
CA LYS A 711 9.01 -29.68 2.18
C LYS A 711 7.56 -29.33 1.82
N GLY A 712 6.88 -30.15 1.02
CA GLY A 712 5.51 -29.87 0.56
C GLY A 712 5.37 -28.76 -0.49
N CYS A 713 6.46 -28.26 -1.09
CA CYS A 713 6.42 -27.33 -2.24
C CYS A 713 6.05 -28.05 -3.54
N THR A 714 4.82 -28.55 -3.64
CA THR A 714 4.38 -29.47 -4.70
C THR A 714 4.47 -28.92 -6.13
N SER A 715 4.43 -27.59 -6.35
CA SER A 715 4.60 -26.96 -7.66
C SER A 715 6.05 -26.58 -8.01
N LEU A 716 7.04 -26.97 -7.21
CA LEU A 716 8.44 -26.72 -7.54
C LEU A 716 8.91 -27.70 -8.62
N GLU A 717 9.21 -27.17 -9.81
CA GLU A 717 9.79 -27.94 -10.93
C GLU A 717 11.29 -27.67 -11.13
N LYS A 718 11.78 -26.50 -10.72
CA LYS A 718 13.11 -26.00 -11.09
C LYS A 718 13.74 -25.17 -9.98
N LEU A 719 14.99 -25.47 -9.63
CA LEU A 719 15.74 -24.73 -8.63
C LEU A 719 17.11 -24.30 -9.17
N TYR A 720 17.41 -23.01 -9.14
CA TYR A 720 18.75 -22.49 -9.40
C TYR A 720 19.55 -22.38 -8.09
N LEU A 721 20.67 -23.08 -7.99
CA LEU A 721 21.57 -22.97 -6.84
C LEU A 721 22.62 -21.87 -7.07
N PRO A 722 22.88 -21.00 -6.07
CA PRO A 722 23.88 -19.94 -6.19
C PRO A 722 25.30 -20.51 -6.24
N GLU A 723 26.23 -19.75 -6.85
CA GLU A 723 27.62 -20.20 -7.11
C GLU A 723 28.44 -20.63 -5.87
N ASN A 724 27.96 -20.35 -4.65
CA ASN A 724 28.64 -20.64 -3.38
C ASN A 724 27.91 -21.71 -2.54
N CYS A 725 26.84 -22.32 -3.05
CA CYS A 725 26.14 -23.41 -2.35
C CYS A 725 27.01 -24.67 -2.29
N LEU A 726 26.99 -25.36 -1.14
CA LEU A 726 27.76 -26.57 -0.86
C LEU A 726 26.87 -27.80 -0.58
N GLY A 727 25.54 -27.62 -0.46
CA GLY A 727 24.57 -28.68 -0.21
C GLY A 727 23.47 -28.27 0.78
N SER A 728 22.84 -29.25 1.43
CA SER A 728 21.90 -29.03 2.56
C SER A 728 22.36 -29.75 3.83
N GLU A 729 21.72 -29.43 4.96
CA GLU A 729 22.06 -29.98 6.29
C GLU A 729 21.73 -31.47 6.48
N ASP A 730 20.87 -32.05 5.64
CA ASP A 730 20.31 -33.42 5.78
C ASP A 730 20.17 -34.22 4.48
N ASN A 731 20.19 -33.57 3.30
CA ASN A 731 19.75 -34.13 2.01
C ASN A 731 18.27 -34.53 1.92
N GLU A 732 17.39 -33.98 2.77
CA GLU A 732 15.94 -34.20 2.72
C GLU A 732 15.18 -33.03 2.06
N LEU A 733 15.82 -32.28 1.14
CA LEU A 733 15.30 -31.01 0.65
C LEU A 733 13.97 -31.14 -0.13
N PHE A 734 13.76 -32.28 -0.79
CA PHE A 734 12.61 -32.55 -1.67
C PHE A 734 11.83 -33.82 -1.28
N TYR A 735 11.89 -34.25 0.00
CA TYR A 735 11.34 -35.54 0.47
C TYR A 735 9.88 -35.81 0.06
N ASP A 736 8.99 -34.81 0.14
CA ASP A 736 7.56 -34.92 -0.21
C ASP A 736 7.25 -34.56 -1.69
N ILE A 737 8.27 -34.43 -2.55
CA ILE A 737 8.12 -34.09 -3.98
C ILE A 737 8.39 -35.34 -4.84
N PRO A 738 7.60 -35.62 -5.89
CA PRO A 738 7.83 -36.78 -6.76
C PRO A 738 9.25 -36.87 -7.33
N GLU A 739 9.79 -38.08 -7.37
CA GLU A 739 11.14 -38.37 -7.87
C GLU A 739 11.35 -37.82 -9.29
N ASN A 740 12.48 -37.13 -9.52
CA ASN A 740 12.82 -36.47 -10.79
C ASN A 740 11.88 -35.32 -11.23
N GLN A 741 10.94 -34.85 -10.40
CA GLN A 741 10.14 -33.65 -10.72
C GLN A 741 11.00 -32.39 -10.73
N VAL A 742 11.89 -32.23 -9.75
CA VAL A 742 12.75 -31.04 -9.63
C VAL A 742 13.99 -31.19 -10.51
N THR A 743 14.28 -30.17 -11.34
CA THR A 743 15.58 -29.99 -11.97
C THR A 743 16.41 -28.96 -11.22
N VAL A 744 17.54 -29.40 -10.67
CA VAL A 744 18.54 -28.56 -10.02
C VAL A 744 19.54 -28.04 -11.06
N TYR A 745 19.58 -26.72 -11.19
CA TYR A 745 20.51 -25.99 -12.06
C TYR A 745 21.67 -25.46 -11.22
N GLY A 746 22.89 -25.96 -11.46
CA GLY A 746 24.06 -25.62 -10.64
C GLY A 746 25.41 -25.89 -11.33
N LYS A 747 26.50 -25.74 -10.58
CA LYS A 747 27.84 -26.21 -10.98
C LYS A 747 27.91 -27.74 -10.88
N GLU A 748 28.85 -28.36 -11.62
CA GLU A 748 29.00 -29.83 -11.70
C GLU A 748 29.16 -30.52 -10.33
N ASP A 749 29.75 -29.85 -9.34
CA ASP A 749 29.88 -30.32 -7.97
C ASP A 749 28.52 -30.50 -7.25
N MET A 750 27.45 -29.84 -7.70
CA MET A 750 26.08 -30.04 -7.22
C MET A 750 25.38 -31.27 -7.84
N SER A 751 26.03 -32.00 -8.75
CA SER A 751 25.46 -33.19 -9.41
C SER A 751 25.25 -34.37 -8.44
N GLU A 752 26.04 -34.46 -7.37
CA GLU A 752 25.86 -35.47 -6.32
C GLU A 752 24.79 -35.03 -5.31
N PHE A 753 24.79 -33.75 -4.94
CA PHE A 753 23.74 -33.14 -4.11
C PHE A 753 22.34 -33.35 -4.71
N ALA A 754 22.14 -33.08 -5.99
CA ALA A 754 20.84 -33.25 -6.66
C ALA A 754 20.35 -34.71 -6.58
N LYS A 755 21.23 -35.68 -6.86
CA LYS A 755 20.91 -37.12 -6.78
C LYS A 755 20.53 -37.55 -5.36
N ASN A 756 21.26 -37.08 -4.35
CA ASN A 756 20.98 -37.39 -2.95
C ASN A 756 19.64 -36.82 -2.46
N ASN A 757 19.06 -35.85 -3.19
CA ASN A 757 17.76 -35.25 -2.93
C ASN A 757 16.69 -35.68 -3.97
N ASN A 758 16.91 -36.78 -4.71
CA ASN A 758 15.98 -37.32 -5.73
C ASN A 758 15.63 -36.37 -6.90
N ALA A 759 16.52 -35.43 -7.22
CA ALA A 759 16.34 -34.42 -8.27
C ALA A 759 17.20 -34.66 -9.51
N LEU A 760 16.69 -34.22 -10.67
CA LEU A 760 17.47 -34.11 -11.90
C LEU A 760 18.53 -33.00 -11.77
N PHE A 761 19.59 -33.07 -12.56
CA PHE A 761 20.68 -32.10 -12.54
C PHE A 761 21.03 -31.58 -13.95
N GLU A 762 21.15 -30.26 -14.09
CA GLU A 762 21.68 -29.59 -15.28
C GLU A 762 22.84 -28.65 -14.91
N ASN A 763 24.00 -28.86 -15.52
CA ASN A 763 25.18 -28.03 -15.30
C ASN A 763 25.07 -26.68 -16.06
N VAL A 764 25.08 -25.57 -15.32
CA VAL A 764 24.90 -24.22 -15.88
C VAL A 764 26.18 -23.57 -16.43
N THR A 765 27.38 -24.15 -16.25
CA THR A 765 28.65 -23.41 -16.45
C THR A 765 28.91 -22.90 -17.87
N GLU A 766 28.24 -23.44 -18.89
CA GLU A 766 28.43 -23.03 -20.29
C GLU A 766 27.16 -22.60 -21.06
N HIS A 767 25.95 -22.70 -20.48
CA HIS A 767 24.72 -22.34 -21.20
C HIS A 767 24.50 -20.82 -21.33
N GLU A 768 23.95 -20.35 -22.45
CA GLU A 768 23.62 -18.93 -22.65
C GLU A 768 22.24 -18.60 -22.09
N HIS A 769 22.18 -17.92 -20.92
CA HIS A 769 20.92 -17.53 -20.29
C HIS A 769 19.96 -16.76 -21.23
N ASN A 770 18.87 -17.41 -21.62
CA ASN A 770 17.77 -16.80 -22.38
C ASN A 770 16.79 -16.09 -21.43
N PHE A 771 17.03 -14.80 -21.19
CA PHE A 771 16.21 -13.98 -20.30
C PHE A 771 14.87 -13.56 -20.92
N VAL A 772 13.78 -13.99 -20.27
CA VAL A 772 12.42 -13.48 -20.48
C VAL A 772 12.09 -12.43 -19.41
N THR A 773 11.02 -11.66 -19.60
CA THR A 773 10.46 -10.78 -18.57
C THR A 773 8.96 -10.99 -18.51
N GLN A 774 8.45 -11.23 -17.30
CA GLN A 774 7.06 -11.52 -17.03
C GLN A 774 6.53 -10.57 -15.95
N THR A 775 5.32 -10.06 -16.15
CA THR A 775 4.53 -9.45 -15.08
C THR A 775 4.04 -10.58 -14.18
N VAL A 776 4.57 -10.68 -12.96
CA VAL A 776 4.14 -11.69 -11.97
C VAL A 776 3.02 -11.16 -11.07
N GLN A 777 2.85 -9.84 -11.05
CA GLN A 777 1.77 -9.13 -10.37
C GLN A 777 1.41 -7.89 -11.20
N GLU A 778 0.15 -7.71 -11.57
CA GLU A 778 -0.28 -6.52 -12.34
C GLU A 778 -0.32 -5.25 -11.46
N ALA A 779 -0.05 -4.09 -12.07
CA ALA A 779 -0.19 -2.79 -11.41
C ALA A 779 -1.63 -2.28 -11.55
N ARG A 780 -2.17 -1.72 -10.47
CA ARG A 780 -3.57 -1.26 -10.35
C ARG A 780 -3.60 0.16 -9.81
N ALA A 781 -4.79 0.78 -9.74
CA ALA A 781 -4.94 2.18 -9.31
C ALA A 781 -4.15 2.55 -8.03
N TYR A 782 -4.07 1.66 -7.03
CA TYR A 782 -3.37 1.91 -5.77
C TYR A 782 -2.20 0.94 -5.48
N ASP A 783 -2.11 -0.18 -6.19
CA ASP A 783 -1.06 -1.20 -6.03
C ASP A 783 0.04 -1.06 -7.10
N THR A 784 1.31 -1.10 -6.67
CA THR A 784 2.43 -1.29 -7.60
C THR A 784 2.54 -2.75 -8.00
N GLY A 785 2.45 -3.05 -9.29
CA GLY A 785 2.71 -4.39 -9.82
C GLY A 785 4.19 -4.75 -9.79
N LEU A 786 4.53 -5.95 -10.27
CA LEU A 786 5.88 -6.48 -10.27
C LEU A 786 6.21 -7.22 -11.57
N GLU A 787 7.34 -6.83 -12.18
CA GLU A 787 7.96 -7.49 -13.33
C GLU A 787 9.25 -8.22 -12.90
N VAL A 788 9.40 -9.47 -13.31
CA VAL A 788 10.59 -10.31 -13.03
C VAL A 788 11.29 -10.66 -14.34
N THR A 789 12.60 -10.48 -14.41
CA THR A 789 13.44 -10.85 -15.55
C THR A 789 14.30 -12.06 -15.18
N TYR A 790 13.86 -13.26 -15.57
CA TYR A 790 14.50 -14.54 -15.26
C TYR A 790 14.85 -15.34 -16.51
N CYS A 791 15.73 -16.32 -16.39
CA CYS A 791 16.13 -17.20 -17.49
C CYS A 791 15.06 -18.27 -17.74
N SER A 792 14.48 -18.35 -18.94
CA SER A 792 13.38 -19.31 -19.25
C SER A 792 13.77 -20.79 -19.13
N GLU A 793 15.07 -21.08 -19.19
CA GLU A 793 15.63 -22.42 -19.02
C GLU A 793 15.87 -22.72 -17.52
N CYS A 794 16.99 -22.24 -16.97
CA CYS A 794 17.44 -22.52 -15.60
C CYS A 794 16.80 -21.68 -14.48
N HIS A 795 15.85 -20.79 -14.79
CA HIS A 795 15.10 -19.97 -13.83
C HIS A 795 15.90 -18.95 -12.99
N TYR A 796 17.20 -18.78 -13.26
CA TYR A 796 18.03 -17.72 -12.67
C TYR A 796 17.41 -16.30 -12.83
N VAL A 797 17.11 -15.64 -11.71
CA VAL A 797 16.55 -14.28 -11.63
C VAL A 797 17.67 -13.23 -11.78
N SER A 798 17.53 -12.31 -12.76
CA SER A 798 18.60 -11.35 -13.12
C SER A 798 18.29 -9.88 -12.82
N ASP A 799 17.03 -9.48 -12.86
CA ASP A 799 16.53 -8.15 -12.48
C ASP A 799 15.04 -8.32 -12.10
N TYR A 800 14.52 -7.43 -11.25
CA TYR A 800 13.09 -7.31 -10.98
C TYR A 800 12.76 -5.85 -10.70
N ARG A 801 11.53 -5.45 -11.04
CA ARG A 801 11.10 -4.06 -10.92
C ARG A 801 9.64 -3.95 -10.52
N GLU A 802 9.40 -3.11 -9.51
CA GLU A 802 8.10 -2.48 -9.29
C GLU A 802 7.63 -1.81 -10.59
N ILE A 803 6.35 -1.98 -10.87
CA ILE A 803 5.62 -1.30 -11.93
C ILE A 803 4.84 -0.18 -11.23
N ASP A 804 5.03 1.07 -11.65
CA ASP A 804 4.22 2.18 -11.11
C ASP A 804 2.73 1.89 -11.39
N ALA A 805 1.84 2.16 -10.43
CA ALA A 805 0.38 2.17 -10.63
C ALA A 805 0.00 2.97 -11.90
N PRO A 806 -1.04 2.57 -12.68
CA PRO A 806 -1.36 3.18 -13.97
C PRO A 806 -1.46 4.71 -13.92
N GLU A 807 -2.19 5.24 -12.93
CA GLU A 807 -2.18 6.65 -12.56
C GLU A 807 -2.33 6.79 -11.03
N GLN A 808 -1.37 7.47 -10.37
CA GLN A 808 -1.48 7.79 -8.95
C GLN A 808 -2.30 9.06 -8.77
N PHE A 809 -3.56 8.91 -8.37
CA PHE A 809 -4.36 10.02 -7.87
C PHE A 809 -3.71 10.64 -6.62
N GLU A 810 -3.62 11.97 -6.56
CA GLU A 810 -2.91 12.66 -5.50
C GLU A 810 -3.78 12.74 -4.23
N LYS A 811 -3.38 11.97 -3.19
CA LYS A 811 -3.83 12.11 -1.79
C LYS A 811 -5.33 11.90 -1.51
N THR A 812 -5.71 10.67 -1.17
CA THR A 812 -6.88 10.37 -0.32
C THR A 812 -6.65 10.75 1.17
N SER A 813 -5.83 11.77 1.46
CA SER A 813 -5.49 12.16 2.84
C SER A 813 -6.55 13.00 3.54
N ASP A 814 -7.64 13.31 2.84
CA ASP A 814 -8.58 14.36 3.21
C ASP A 814 -9.90 13.75 3.76
N TYR A 815 -9.80 12.53 4.30
CA TYR A 815 -10.71 11.99 5.31
C TYR A 815 -10.33 12.62 6.66
N GLY A 816 -11.02 13.70 7.01
CA GLY A 816 -10.61 14.61 8.07
C GLY A 816 -10.37 13.95 9.43
N ILE A 817 -9.25 14.33 10.05
CA ILE A 817 -9.01 14.19 11.49
C ILE A 817 -10.20 14.85 12.21
N LEU A 818 -10.73 14.19 13.25
CA LEU A 818 -11.74 14.82 14.10
C LEU A 818 -11.05 15.83 15.02
N GLU A 819 -11.21 17.12 14.73
CA GLU A 819 -11.15 18.15 15.77
C GLU A 819 -12.42 18.03 16.66
N GLU A 820 -12.49 16.97 17.48
CA GLU A 820 -13.53 16.88 18.50
C GLU A 820 -13.17 17.78 19.69
N LEU A 821 -13.91 18.89 19.79
CA LEU A 821 -14.38 19.52 21.04
C LEU A 821 -13.45 19.39 22.26
N VAL A 822 -12.22 19.87 22.14
CA VAL A 822 -11.47 20.33 23.31
C VAL A 822 -12.27 21.49 23.91
N HIS A 823 -12.92 21.27 25.05
CA HIS A 823 -13.39 22.37 25.89
C HIS A 823 -12.19 23.29 26.14
N PRO A 824 -12.31 24.61 25.90
CA PRO A 824 -11.21 25.52 26.20
C PRO A 824 -10.85 25.36 27.69
N PRO A 825 -9.55 25.33 28.04
CA PRO A 825 -9.15 25.16 29.43
C PRO A 825 -9.80 26.28 30.26
N ASN A 826 -10.55 25.90 31.29
CA ASN A 826 -11.22 26.86 32.17
C ASN A 826 -10.18 27.85 32.70
N GLU A 827 -10.33 29.13 32.38
CA GLU A 827 -9.59 30.18 33.09
C GLU A 827 -9.94 30.06 34.59
N PRO A 828 -8.95 30.03 35.49
CA PRO A 828 -9.18 29.76 36.90
C PRO A 828 -10.03 30.89 37.50
N THR A 829 -11.27 30.58 37.86
CA THR A 829 -12.19 31.50 38.52
C THR A 829 -11.64 31.93 39.88
N PRO A 830 -11.32 33.22 40.10
CA PRO A 830 -10.87 33.68 41.40
C PRO A 830 -12.05 33.64 42.40
N SER A 831 -11.85 32.96 43.53
CA SER A 831 -12.82 32.91 44.64
C SER A 831 -13.00 34.29 45.31
N PRO A 832 -14.14 34.52 46.00
CA PRO A 832 -14.72 35.85 46.11
C PRO A 832 -14.07 36.78 47.15
N ALA A 833 -14.08 38.07 46.83
CA ALA A 833 -13.86 39.18 47.77
C ALA A 833 -15.14 40.01 47.92
N THR A 834 -15.47 40.39 49.16
CA THR A 834 -16.69 41.14 49.53
C THR A 834 -16.54 42.66 49.25
N PRO A 835 -17.63 43.43 49.07
CA PRO A 835 -17.62 44.75 48.40
C PRO A 835 -17.39 45.93 49.36
N PRO A 836 -17.32 47.18 48.85
CA PRO A 836 -18.49 48.06 48.99
C PRO A 836 -18.71 49.11 47.87
N ALA A 837 -19.82 49.87 48.02
CA ALA A 837 -20.04 51.26 47.55
C ALA A 837 -20.39 51.57 46.06
N VAL A 838 -21.67 51.36 45.72
CA VAL A 838 -22.63 52.37 45.22
C VAL A 838 -22.11 53.67 44.57
N THR A 839 -22.46 53.92 43.28
CA THR A 839 -23.17 55.16 42.85
C THR A 839 -23.86 55.05 41.46
N GLN A 840 -25.18 54.99 41.48
CA GLN A 840 -26.18 55.74 40.68
C GLN A 840 -26.03 56.03 39.14
N THR A 841 -26.84 55.30 38.35
CA THR A 841 -27.93 55.79 37.45
C THR A 841 -27.60 56.68 36.19
N PRO A 842 -28.55 56.98 35.24
CA PRO A 842 -28.34 56.53 33.84
C PRO A 842 -28.67 57.57 32.71
N ALA A 843 -28.50 57.16 31.43
CA ALA A 843 -29.33 57.55 30.27
C ALA A 843 -28.91 56.78 28.98
N VAL A 844 -29.62 56.79 27.86
CA VAL A 844 -30.97 56.24 27.53
C VAL A 844 -31.25 56.42 26.03
N SER A 845 -31.76 55.38 25.36
CA SER A 845 -32.56 55.31 24.10
C SER A 845 -32.00 55.70 22.70
N ALA A 846 -32.73 55.14 21.70
CA ALA A 846 -33.09 55.68 20.37
C ALA A 846 -32.25 55.34 19.11
N SER A 847 -32.72 54.30 18.39
CA SER A 847 -32.76 54.23 16.90
C SER A 847 -33.93 55.12 16.38
N PRO A 848 -34.09 55.48 15.07
CA PRO A 848 -34.21 54.52 13.95
C PRO A 848 -33.68 54.96 12.53
N THR A 849 -33.96 54.09 11.56
CA THR A 849 -33.84 54.06 10.06
C THR A 849 -34.55 55.21 9.28
N PRO A 850 -34.54 55.32 7.90
CA PRO A 850 -34.15 54.38 6.80
C PRO A 850 -33.38 54.93 5.53
N LYS A 851 -33.24 54.06 4.50
CA LYS A 851 -32.88 54.18 3.04
C LYS A 851 -33.73 55.23 2.23
N PRO A 852 -33.57 55.50 0.87
CA PRO A 852 -33.03 54.64 -0.23
C PRO A 852 -32.29 55.25 -1.48
N SER A 853 -31.74 54.35 -2.33
CA SER A 853 -31.66 54.31 -3.85
C SER A 853 -31.07 55.45 -4.73
N ALA A 854 -30.18 55.09 -5.69
CA ALA A 854 -30.34 55.26 -7.17
C ALA A 854 -29.03 55.05 -8.01
N SER A 855 -29.17 54.83 -9.34
CA SER A 855 -28.12 54.83 -10.41
C SER A 855 -28.69 55.57 -11.68
N PRO A 856 -28.05 55.74 -12.88
CA PRO A 856 -27.03 54.93 -13.58
C PRO A 856 -25.92 55.70 -14.38
N THR A 857 -25.26 55.00 -15.31
CA THR A 857 -24.16 55.30 -16.30
C THR A 857 -24.55 56.24 -17.49
N PRO A 858 -23.71 56.54 -18.55
CA PRO A 858 -22.28 56.24 -18.88
C PRO A 858 -21.43 57.44 -19.48
N THR A 859 -20.20 57.17 -20.02
CA THR A 859 -19.56 57.71 -21.29
C THR A 859 -18.03 58.03 -21.19
N ALA A 860 -17.28 58.07 -22.31
CA ALA A 860 -15.82 58.34 -22.48
C ALA A 860 -15.53 58.98 -23.88
N PRO A 861 -14.29 59.19 -24.43
CA PRO A 861 -12.89 59.33 -23.93
C PRO A 861 -12.25 60.72 -24.32
N PRO A 862 -10.90 60.97 -24.31
CA PRO A 862 -10.06 60.85 -25.54
C PRO A 862 -8.54 60.50 -25.33
N THR A 863 -7.56 61.15 -26.02
CA THR A 863 -6.37 60.47 -26.62
C THR A 863 -4.99 61.20 -26.73
N LEU A 864 -3.90 60.38 -26.74
CA LEU A 864 -2.57 60.48 -27.46
C LEU A 864 -1.35 61.38 -27.01
N ILE A 865 -0.24 60.68 -26.66
CA ILE A 865 1.25 60.83 -26.90
C ILE A 865 1.89 62.11 -27.56
N PRO A 866 3.20 62.47 -27.34
CA PRO A 866 4.38 61.61 -27.72
C PRO A 866 5.80 61.81 -27.08
N THR A 867 6.78 61.07 -27.66
CA THR A 867 8.26 61.31 -27.84
C THR A 867 9.38 60.87 -26.87
N VAL A 868 10.25 59.99 -27.41
CA VAL A 868 11.75 59.97 -27.40
C VAL A 868 12.55 59.49 -26.17
N SER A 869 13.69 58.86 -26.46
CA SER A 869 14.80 58.51 -25.53
C SER A 869 16.14 58.61 -26.27
N PRO A 870 17.27 58.81 -25.56
CA PRO A 870 18.53 58.23 -26.05
C PRO A 870 19.46 57.63 -24.97
N VAL A 871 19.80 56.35 -25.18
CA VAL A 871 21.19 55.84 -25.26
C VAL A 871 22.06 55.69 -23.98
N MET A 872 22.74 54.52 -23.94
CA MET A 872 23.94 54.11 -23.20
C MET A 872 23.89 53.68 -21.71
N THR A 873 24.53 52.52 -21.51
CA THR A 873 24.97 51.83 -20.30
C THR A 873 26.31 51.13 -20.67
N PRO A 874 27.10 50.56 -19.74
CA PRO A 874 27.15 50.72 -18.28
C PRO A 874 28.57 51.00 -17.72
N ALA A 875 28.64 51.54 -16.50
CA ALA A 875 29.73 51.36 -15.54
C ALA A 875 29.11 51.26 -14.12
N PRO A 876 29.73 50.54 -13.16
CA PRO A 876 30.90 51.08 -12.47
C PRO A 876 32.07 50.09 -12.32
N ALA A 877 33.27 50.62 -12.03
CA ALA A 877 34.46 49.82 -11.76
C ALA A 877 35.25 50.33 -10.53
N LYS A 878 35.12 49.58 -9.43
CA LYS A 878 36.09 49.39 -8.32
C LYS A 878 36.47 50.56 -7.37
N THR A 879 36.83 50.13 -6.16
CA THR A 879 37.83 50.68 -5.21
C THR A 879 37.53 52.02 -4.49
N PRO A 880 38.17 52.31 -3.33
CA PRO A 880 39.13 51.48 -2.57
C PRO A 880 38.80 51.21 -1.08
N THR A 881 39.49 50.17 -0.60
CA THR A 881 40.02 49.89 0.75
C THR A 881 39.97 50.99 1.83
N VAL A 882 39.60 50.60 3.06
CA VAL A 882 40.38 50.87 4.29
C VAL A 882 40.51 49.56 5.09
N THR A 883 41.68 49.31 5.67
CA THR A 883 42.00 48.13 6.52
C THR A 883 41.98 48.55 8.01
N VAL A 884 42.01 47.66 9.01
CA VAL A 884 43.25 47.14 9.65
C VAL A 884 42.89 46.06 10.70
N LYS A 885 43.87 45.19 11.02
CA LYS A 885 43.90 44.04 11.98
C LYS A 885 44.18 44.51 13.45
N PRO A 886 44.25 43.71 14.55
CA PRO A 886 44.81 42.35 14.76
C PRO A 886 43.86 41.43 15.62
N THR A 887 44.21 40.36 16.37
CA THR A 887 45.50 39.79 16.84
C THR A 887 45.53 38.24 16.86
N LYS A 888 45.57 37.59 18.04
CA LYS A 888 45.76 36.15 18.33
C LYS A 888 45.21 35.84 19.76
N THR A 889 45.17 34.56 20.12
CA THR A 889 45.28 33.99 21.48
C THR A 889 46.44 34.58 22.33
N PRO A 890 46.55 34.35 23.67
CA PRO A 890 45.89 33.31 24.51
C PRO A 890 45.40 33.72 25.94
N ALA A 891 44.69 32.81 26.64
CA ALA A 891 44.76 32.48 28.09
C ALA A 891 43.75 31.34 28.39
N ALA A 892 43.99 30.21 29.07
CA ALA A 892 45.16 29.65 29.78
C ALA A 892 45.36 29.98 31.28
N THR A 893 44.45 29.46 32.13
CA THR A 893 44.73 28.93 33.48
C THR A 893 44.04 27.57 33.57
N ALA A 894 44.79 26.47 33.67
CA ALA A 894 45.16 25.76 34.92
C ALA A 894 43.97 24.95 35.51
N THR A 895 44.08 23.63 35.77
CA THR A 895 45.30 22.81 35.94
C THR A 895 45.16 21.37 35.40
N VAL A 896 46.28 20.83 34.92
CA VAL A 896 46.59 19.43 34.52
C VAL A 896 47.57 18.91 35.59
N PRO A 897 47.52 17.66 36.13
CA PRO A 897 47.82 16.39 35.43
C PRO A 897 46.83 15.23 35.78
N SER A 898 46.84 13.99 35.24
CA SER A 898 47.92 13.04 34.85
C SER A 898 48.74 12.48 36.04
N PRO A 899 49.50 11.35 35.96
CA PRO A 899 49.69 10.40 34.84
C PRO A 899 49.75 8.87 35.17
N THR A 900 49.15 8.04 34.31
CA THR A 900 49.74 6.78 33.75
C THR A 900 49.97 5.55 34.71
N PRO A 901 50.85 4.52 34.49
CA PRO A 901 50.41 3.09 34.44
C PRO A 901 51.16 2.13 35.42
N ILE A 902 51.35 0.84 35.00
CA ILE A 902 52.15 -0.32 35.57
C ILE A 902 51.22 -1.43 36.12
N MET A 903 51.39 -2.76 35.96
CA MET A 903 52.12 -3.74 35.09
C MET A 903 51.46 -5.15 35.35
N THR A 904 51.75 -6.34 34.80
CA THR A 904 52.73 -6.94 33.85
C THR A 904 52.15 -8.27 33.29
N GLY A 905 52.79 -8.91 32.29
CA GLY A 905 52.90 -10.38 32.23
C GLY A 905 52.33 -11.15 31.01
N SER A 906 53.04 -12.21 30.60
CA SER A 906 52.71 -13.26 29.61
C SER A 906 53.74 -14.40 29.76
N PRO A 907 53.65 -15.61 29.15
CA PRO A 907 52.55 -16.35 28.48
C PRO A 907 52.42 -17.80 29.09
N PRO A 908 52.31 -18.94 28.36
CA PRO A 908 51.25 -19.50 27.49
C PRO A 908 50.66 -20.87 28.01
N VAL A 909 50.00 -21.65 27.11
CA VAL A 909 49.52 -23.07 27.25
C VAL A 909 48.26 -23.20 28.18
N VAL A 910 47.23 -24.04 28.00
CA VAL A 910 47.02 -25.38 27.36
C VAL A 910 45.60 -25.51 26.73
N SER A 911 45.44 -26.44 25.78
CA SER A 911 44.17 -27.09 25.36
C SER A 911 44.39 -28.62 25.29
N PRO A 912 43.38 -29.54 25.34
CA PRO A 912 41.92 -29.37 25.17
C PRO A 912 41.07 -30.16 26.20
N THR A 913 39.90 -30.70 25.78
CA THR A 913 38.99 -31.69 26.44
C THR A 913 38.18 -31.25 27.69
N ALA A 914 36.93 -31.70 27.94
CA ALA A 914 35.81 -32.19 27.08
C ALA A 914 34.53 -32.53 27.91
N ILE A 915 33.33 -32.34 27.31
CA ILE A 915 32.05 -33.08 27.58
C ILE A 915 31.38 -32.84 28.98
N PRO A 916 30.04 -33.01 29.19
CA PRO A 916 28.93 -33.37 28.28
C PRO A 916 27.84 -32.29 28.09
N ILE A 917 26.83 -32.61 27.26
CA ILE A 917 25.52 -31.94 27.15
C ILE A 917 24.43 -32.94 27.59
N ASN A 918 23.50 -32.53 28.46
CA ASN A 918 22.15 -33.12 28.74
C ASN A 918 21.57 -32.49 30.04
N SER A 919 20.24 -32.40 30.30
CA SER A 919 19.03 -32.65 29.50
C SER A 919 17.74 -32.16 30.21
N THR A 920 16.59 -32.27 29.54
CA THR A 920 15.23 -32.56 30.09
C THR A 920 14.52 -31.65 31.10
N SER A 921 13.30 -31.23 30.72
CA SER A 921 12.12 -31.07 31.61
C SER A 921 10.84 -31.29 30.76
N ALA A 922 9.76 -31.88 31.30
CA ALA A 922 8.69 -32.45 30.44
C ALA A 922 7.28 -32.61 31.09
N MET A 923 6.22 -32.43 30.28
CA MET A 923 4.81 -32.87 30.50
C MET A 923 4.04 -32.24 31.70
N PRO A 924 2.68 -32.23 31.72
CA PRO A 924 1.73 -33.38 31.84
C PRO A 924 0.76 -33.51 30.63
N ASN A 925 0.04 -34.61 30.30
CA ASN A 925 -0.70 -35.72 30.98
C ASN A 925 -2.16 -35.40 31.40
N GLY A 926 -3.16 -36.31 31.35
CA GLY A 926 -3.22 -37.71 30.83
C GLY A 926 -4.02 -37.81 29.50
N HIS A 927 -5.07 -38.63 29.26
CA HIS A 927 -5.67 -39.88 29.82
C HIS A 927 -6.96 -40.20 28.98
N VAL A 928 -7.56 -41.38 28.75
CA VAL A 928 -7.35 -42.84 29.05
C VAL A 928 -7.47 -43.62 27.69
N SER A 929 -8.00 -44.84 27.38
CA SER A 929 -8.62 -46.04 28.00
C SER A 929 -8.37 -47.32 27.13
N SER A 930 -8.32 -48.50 27.77
CA SER A 930 -8.64 -49.88 27.26
C SER A 930 -8.08 -50.45 25.93
N LYS A 931 -7.27 -51.54 26.06
CA LYS A 931 -7.13 -52.69 25.12
C LYS A 931 -8.31 -53.69 25.29
N PRO A 932 -8.64 -54.66 24.38
CA PRO A 932 -7.74 -55.65 23.72
C PRO A 932 -8.14 -55.95 22.23
N ASP A 933 -7.84 -57.06 21.51
CA ASP A 933 -7.13 -58.34 21.77
C ASP A 933 -6.55 -59.00 20.47
N LYS A 934 -5.69 -60.03 20.63
CA LYS A 934 -5.33 -61.22 19.79
C LYS A 934 -5.20 -61.24 18.23
N GLU A 935 -4.31 -62.16 17.82
CA GLU A 935 -4.03 -62.81 16.51
C GLU A 935 -5.19 -63.69 15.97
N PRO A 936 -5.17 -64.33 14.75
CA PRO A 936 -4.00 -64.68 13.89
C PRO A 936 -4.14 -64.58 12.33
N GLU A 937 -3.04 -65.00 11.68
CA GLU A 937 -2.81 -65.47 10.28
C GLU A 937 -3.83 -66.51 9.71
N PRO A 938 -3.83 -66.96 8.40
CA PRO A 938 -2.64 -67.25 7.55
C PRO A 938 -2.75 -67.21 5.97
N THR A 939 -1.66 -67.65 5.28
CA THR A 939 -1.56 -68.18 3.87
C THR A 939 -1.78 -67.23 2.66
N SER A 940 -1.27 -67.41 1.43
CA SER A 940 -0.26 -68.30 0.75
C SER A 940 -0.03 -67.76 -0.69
N GLY A 941 1.07 -67.92 -1.46
CA GLY A 941 2.37 -68.60 -1.28
C GLY A 941 3.10 -68.90 -2.63
N ASN A 942 4.36 -69.41 -2.59
CA ASN A 942 5.20 -69.97 -3.71
C ASN A 942 5.72 -68.99 -4.83
N LYS A 943 7.05 -68.86 -5.08
CA LYS A 943 8.01 -69.67 -5.94
C LYS A 943 7.85 -69.43 -7.47
N THR A 944 8.89 -69.37 -8.34
CA THR A 944 10.28 -69.92 -8.32
C THR A 944 11.28 -69.15 -9.26
N THR A 945 12.58 -69.48 -9.18
CA THR A 945 13.76 -69.05 -10.01
C THR A 945 13.92 -69.84 -11.35
N PRO A 946 14.99 -69.74 -12.23
CA PRO A 946 16.26 -68.97 -12.23
C PRO A 946 16.73 -68.35 -13.62
N ASN A 947 18.03 -67.97 -13.69
CA ASN A 947 18.92 -67.45 -14.80
C ASN A 947 19.24 -68.51 -15.93
N PRO A 948 20.12 -68.36 -16.99
CA PRO A 948 21.23 -67.39 -17.31
C PRO A 948 21.56 -67.08 -18.84
N THR A 949 22.78 -66.53 -19.14
CA THR A 949 23.63 -66.61 -20.40
C THR A 949 23.21 -65.89 -21.72
N ASP A 950 24.07 -65.52 -22.71
CA ASP A 950 25.54 -65.23 -22.88
C ASP A 950 25.84 -64.60 -24.29
N ARG A 951 26.99 -63.91 -24.50
CA ARG A 951 27.64 -63.45 -25.80
C ARG A 951 26.87 -62.42 -26.70
N THR A 952 27.44 -61.74 -27.72
CA THR A 952 28.74 -61.79 -28.44
C THR A 952 29.17 -60.42 -29.03
N THR A 953 30.46 -60.21 -29.33
CA THR A 953 31.04 -59.09 -30.15
C THR A 953 30.96 -59.36 -31.67
N PRO A 954 31.09 -58.34 -32.57
CA PRO A 954 32.40 -58.12 -33.25
C PRO A 954 32.73 -56.66 -33.73
N GLN A 955 33.97 -56.49 -34.24
CA GLN A 955 34.57 -55.34 -34.99
C GLN A 955 35.10 -55.87 -36.37
N PRO A 956 35.74 -55.10 -37.30
CA PRO A 956 36.08 -53.65 -37.36
C PRO A 956 35.13 -52.87 -38.31
N ALA A 957 35.40 -52.20 -39.46
CA ALA A 957 36.56 -51.78 -40.30
C ALA A 957 36.02 -50.82 -41.44
N ASP A 958 36.77 -50.04 -42.25
CA ASP A 958 38.08 -49.34 -42.14
C ASP A 958 38.25 -48.35 -43.35
N ASN A 959 39.36 -47.56 -43.45
CA ASN A 959 39.82 -46.73 -44.59
C ASN A 959 38.94 -45.53 -45.05
N ALA A 960 39.43 -44.48 -45.73
CA ALA A 960 40.79 -43.88 -45.88
C ALA A 960 40.68 -42.43 -46.45
N SER A 961 41.73 -41.62 -46.34
CA SER A 961 41.87 -40.35 -47.08
C SER A 961 42.52 -40.55 -48.47
N PRO A 962 42.51 -39.54 -49.34
CA PRO A 962 43.75 -38.77 -49.51
C PRO A 962 43.56 -37.24 -49.60
N SER A 963 44.69 -36.53 -49.59
CA SER A 963 44.79 -35.06 -49.64
C SER A 963 45.56 -34.61 -50.90
N LEU A 964 46.15 -33.39 -50.86
CA LEU A 964 47.01 -32.70 -51.85
C LEU A 964 46.28 -31.72 -52.80
N ALA A 965 46.87 -30.60 -53.23
CA ALA A 965 47.95 -29.77 -52.65
C ALA A 965 48.03 -28.43 -53.40
N ASN A 966 48.62 -27.39 -52.77
CA ASN A 966 49.76 -26.60 -53.32
C ASN A 966 49.93 -25.26 -52.57
N GLU A 967 50.79 -25.31 -51.55
CA GLU A 967 51.71 -24.21 -51.22
C GLU A 967 52.81 -24.14 -52.33
N PRO A 968 53.78 -23.19 -52.39
CA PRO A 968 54.91 -23.25 -51.43
C PRO A 968 55.77 -21.96 -51.19
N LEU A 969 56.67 -22.04 -50.18
CA LEU A 969 57.94 -21.29 -49.98
C LEU A 969 57.88 -19.82 -49.46
N TYR A 970 58.77 -19.34 -48.57
CA TYR A 970 59.81 -20.05 -47.77
C TYR A 970 60.30 -19.26 -46.52
N THR A 971 60.63 -20.00 -45.44
CA THR A 971 61.60 -19.68 -44.34
C THR A 971 61.31 -18.46 -43.41
N ILE A 972 61.86 -18.33 -42.18
CA ILE A 972 62.85 -19.11 -41.40
C ILE A 972 62.28 -19.42 -39.98
N SER A 973 62.61 -20.58 -39.40
CA SER A 973 62.28 -20.98 -38.00
C SER A 973 63.53 -20.90 -37.08
N PRO A 974 63.40 -20.92 -35.74
CA PRO A 974 63.50 -22.23 -35.06
C PRO A 974 62.68 -22.43 -33.76
N THR A 975 62.43 -23.72 -33.50
CA THR A 975 61.93 -24.39 -32.27
C THR A 975 63.15 -24.88 -31.41
N PRO A 976 63.08 -25.70 -30.32
CA PRO A 976 61.94 -26.26 -29.54
C PRO A 976 62.08 -26.29 -27.97
N THR A 977 61.03 -26.81 -27.31
CA THR A 977 60.93 -27.57 -26.02
C THR A 977 61.42 -27.08 -24.64
N SER A 978 60.50 -27.22 -23.67
CA SER A 978 60.65 -27.81 -22.31
C SER A 978 61.44 -27.08 -21.21
N ALA A 979 60.71 -26.51 -20.23
CA ALA A 979 61.13 -26.39 -18.82
C ALA A 979 59.92 -26.15 -17.88
N THR A 980 60.05 -26.53 -16.61
CA THR A 980 59.09 -26.32 -15.50
C THR A 980 59.10 -24.85 -14.97
N PRO A 981 58.17 -24.43 -14.09
CA PRO A 981 57.83 -23.00 -13.93
C PRO A 981 58.85 -22.17 -13.13
N GLN A 982 58.92 -20.88 -13.46
CA GLN A 982 59.65 -19.84 -12.71
C GLN A 982 58.77 -18.59 -12.48
N PRO A 983 58.75 -18.00 -11.26
CA PRO A 983 57.88 -16.87 -10.94
C PRO A 983 58.55 -15.52 -11.26
N THR A 984 58.07 -14.82 -12.29
CA THR A 984 58.48 -13.43 -12.57
C THR A 984 57.88 -12.43 -11.60
N SER A 985 58.40 -12.44 -10.37
CA SER A 985 58.25 -11.31 -9.46
C SER A 985 58.95 -10.08 -10.05
N VAL A 986 58.32 -8.90 -9.94
CA VAL A 986 58.87 -7.66 -10.47
C VAL A 986 59.94 -7.10 -9.51
N PRO A 987 61.21 -6.93 -9.93
CA PRO A 987 62.25 -6.41 -9.05
C PRO A 987 61.97 -4.97 -8.61
N GLY A 988 62.33 -4.64 -7.37
CA GLY A 988 62.29 -3.27 -6.84
C GLY A 988 60.95 -2.78 -6.27
N LEU A 989 59.91 -3.62 -6.20
CA LEU A 989 58.67 -3.31 -5.48
C LEU A 989 58.58 -4.06 -4.14
N SER A 990 58.24 -3.33 -3.07
CA SER A 990 57.94 -3.94 -1.77
C SER A 990 56.64 -4.76 -1.83
N GLU A 991 56.47 -5.76 -0.97
CA GLU A 991 55.21 -6.53 -0.89
C GLU A 991 54.00 -5.62 -0.56
N LYS A 992 54.23 -4.56 0.21
CA LYS A 992 53.23 -3.51 0.48
C LYS A 992 52.78 -2.82 -0.81
N ASP A 993 53.71 -2.52 -1.72
CA ASP A 993 53.41 -1.93 -3.03
C ASP A 993 52.76 -2.94 -3.99
N LYS A 994 53.24 -4.20 -4.01
CA LYS A 994 52.63 -5.26 -4.85
C LYS A 994 51.16 -5.48 -4.48
N LYS A 995 50.84 -5.53 -3.17
CA LYS A 995 49.45 -5.57 -2.68
C LYS A 995 48.66 -4.31 -3.05
N ALA A 996 49.26 -3.12 -2.98
CA ALA A 996 48.61 -1.86 -3.31
C ALA A 996 48.34 -1.64 -4.81
N LEU A 997 48.93 -2.44 -5.70
CA LEU A 997 48.67 -2.44 -7.15
C LEU A 997 47.53 -3.38 -7.58
N ILE A 998 46.91 -4.11 -6.64
CA ILE A 998 45.71 -4.92 -6.89
C ILE A 998 44.49 -4.01 -7.02
N VAL A 999 43.63 -4.24 -8.02
CA VAL A 999 42.43 -3.42 -8.27
C VAL A 999 41.26 -4.27 -8.78
N ARG A 1000 40.06 -3.96 -8.27
CA ARG A 1000 38.76 -4.48 -8.75
C ARG A 1000 37.89 -3.28 -9.15
N ILE A 1001 37.11 -3.40 -10.21
CA ILE A 1001 36.00 -2.47 -10.47
C ILE A 1001 34.92 -2.82 -9.45
N ASN A 1002 34.59 -1.88 -8.56
CA ASN A 1002 33.64 -2.07 -7.48
C ASN A 1002 32.20 -1.78 -7.92
N LEU A 1003 32.02 -0.82 -8.83
CA LEU A 1003 30.72 -0.48 -9.42
C LEU A 1003 30.93 -0.02 -10.85
N ILE A 1004 30.01 -0.40 -11.74
CA ILE A 1004 29.80 0.27 -13.01
C ILE A 1004 28.32 0.62 -13.14
N GLU A 1005 28.00 1.90 -13.34
CA GLU A 1005 26.61 2.36 -13.51
C GLU A 1005 26.47 3.37 -14.65
N LEU A 1006 25.23 3.75 -14.97
CA LEU A 1006 24.94 4.86 -15.88
C LEU A 1006 24.66 6.12 -15.08
N THR A 1007 25.38 7.21 -15.37
CA THR A 1007 25.02 8.53 -14.86
C THR A 1007 23.66 9.01 -15.41
N LYS A 1008 23.10 10.06 -14.79
CA LYS A 1008 21.92 10.81 -15.28
C LYS A 1008 22.03 11.38 -16.72
N TYR A 1009 23.18 11.21 -17.38
CA TYR A 1009 23.42 11.57 -18.77
C TYR A 1009 23.59 10.36 -19.72
N ASN A 1010 23.25 9.14 -19.26
CA ASN A 1010 23.41 7.87 -20.01
C ASN A 1010 24.89 7.60 -20.39
N GLN A 1011 25.82 8.04 -19.55
CA GLN A 1011 27.26 7.80 -19.71
C GLN A 1011 27.73 6.78 -18.66
N PRO A 1012 28.46 5.72 -19.05
CA PRO A 1012 29.07 4.78 -18.12
C PRO A 1012 29.99 5.45 -17.11
N GLU A 1013 29.89 5.05 -15.86
CA GLU A 1013 30.75 5.50 -14.77
C GLU A 1013 31.35 4.30 -14.06
N ILE A 1014 32.68 4.24 -14.04
CA ILE A 1014 33.47 3.17 -13.45
C ILE A 1014 34.00 3.67 -12.10
N VAL A 1015 33.77 2.91 -11.02
CA VAL A 1015 34.22 3.23 -9.66
C VAL A 1015 35.08 2.08 -9.12
N TRP A 1016 36.16 2.42 -8.43
CA TRP A 1016 37.07 1.46 -7.78
C TRP A 1016 37.50 2.01 -6.40
N LYS A 1017 38.02 1.15 -5.52
CA LYS A 1017 38.54 1.59 -4.21
C LYS A 1017 39.82 2.43 -4.34
N LYS A 1018 39.98 3.41 -3.45
CA LYS A 1018 41.21 4.19 -3.30
C LYS A 1018 42.33 3.31 -2.76
N THR A 1019 43.50 3.37 -3.39
CA THR A 1019 44.73 2.72 -2.93
C THR A 1019 45.70 3.75 -2.35
N SER A 1020 46.90 3.34 -1.94
CA SER A 1020 47.89 4.22 -1.31
C SER A 1020 48.30 5.40 -2.19
N VAL A 1021 48.75 6.47 -1.53
CA VAL A 1021 49.28 7.69 -2.18
C VAL A 1021 50.42 7.32 -3.15
N ASN A 1022 50.53 8.05 -4.27
CA ASN A 1022 51.53 7.87 -5.33
C ASN A 1022 51.40 6.61 -6.22
N ILE A 1023 50.19 6.04 -6.33
CA ILE A 1023 49.83 5.06 -7.37
C ILE A 1023 48.99 5.73 -8.46
N GLY A 1024 49.32 5.51 -9.74
CA GLY A 1024 48.55 5.93 -10.90
C GLY A 1024 47.66 4.82 -11.48
N TYR A 1025 46.85 5.14 -12.50
CA TYR A 1025 45.87 4.21 -13.08
C TYR A 1025 45.69 4.37 -14.60
N GLU A 1026 45.23 3.31 -15.27
CA GLU A 1026 44.85 3.30 -16.68
C GLU A 1026 43.54 2.53 -16.91
N ILE A 1027 42.62 3.10 -17.69
CA ILE A 1027 41.31 2.52 -18.01
C ILE A 1027 41.24 2.16 -19.50
N TYR A 1028 40.79 0.94 -19.77
CA TYR A 1028 40.67 0.34 -21.09
C TYR A 1028 39.21 0.00 -21.39
N ARG A 1029 38.81 0.14 -22.66
CA ARG A 1029 37.46 -0.14 -23.18
C ARG A 1029 37.51 -1.01 -24.43
N ALA A 1030 36.57 -1.95 -24.54
CA ALA A 1030 36.36 -2.77 -25.74
C ALA A 1030 34.85 -2.85 -26.10
N MET A 1031 34.55 -3.24 -27.35
CA MET A 1031 33.18 -3.51 -27.82
C MET A 1031 32.74 -4.97 -27.59
N SER A 1032 33.68 -5.87 -27.34
CA SER A 1032 33.48 -7.30 -27.05
C SER A 1032 34.62 -7.80 -26.15
N LYS A 1033 34.39 -8.88 -25.39
CA LYS A 1033 35.45 -9.56 -24.61
C LYS A 1033 36.62 -10.02 -25.50
N LYS A 1034 36.34 -10.40 -26.76
CA LYS A 1034 37.29 -11.00 -27.73
C LYS A 1034 38.00 -10.00 -28.68
N ILE A 1035 37.95 -8.68 -28.43
CA ILE A 1035 38.45 -7.64 -29.36
C ILE A 1035 39.50 -6.72 -28.72
N THR A 1036 40.39 -6.15 -29.55
CA THR A 1036 41.43 -5.16 -29.23
C THR A 1036 40.98 -4.08 -28.23
N TRP A 1037 41.63 -4.03 -27.09
CA TRP A 1037 41.33 -3.10 -25.99
C TRP A 1037 41.93 -1.72 -26.24
N LYS A 1038 41.10 -0.67 -26.24
CA LYS A 1038 41.57 0.72 -26.38
C LYS A 1038 41.70 1.40 -25.02
N LYS A 1039 42.88 1.93 -24.70
CA LYS A 1039 43.08 2.84 -23.57
C LYS A 1039 42.25 4.11 -23.78
N ILE A 1040 41.40 4.46 -22.81
CA ILE A 1040 40.50 5.64 -22.90
C ILE A 1040 40.84 6.74 -21.88
N ALA A 1041 41.51 6.38 -20.77
CA ALA A 1041 41.95 7.33 -19.75
C ALA A 1041 43.18 6.81 -19.00
N ALA A 1042 43.90 7.73 -18.37
CA ALA A 1042 44.91 7.45 -17.35
C ALA A 1042 45.01 8.65 -16.39
N GLY A 1043 45.52 8.41 -15.20
CA GLY A 1043 45.92 9.44 -14.24
C GLY A 1043 47.22 9.04 -13.54
N GLU A 1044 48.12 9.99 -13.31
CA GLU A 1044 49.36 9.73 -12.57
C GLU A 1044 49.12 9.55 -11.05
N THR A 1045 47.92 9.87 -10.54
CA THR A 1045 47.50 9.57 -9.15
C THR A 1045 46.09 8.99 -9.09
N ASN A 1046 45.86 8.03 -8.20
CA ASN A 1046 44.56 7.46 -7.83
C ASN A 1046 43.81 8.38 -6.84
N SER A 1047 43.76 9.68 -7.16
CA SER A 1047 43.13 10.72 -6.34
C SER A 1047 41.60 10.74 -6.51
N SER A 1048 41.12 10.54 -7.74
CA SER A 1048 39.70 10.37 -8.07
C SER A 1048 39.41 8.93 -8.51
N CYS A 1049 38.86 8.11 -7.61
CA CYS A 1049 38.62 6.68 -7.84
C CYS A 1049 37.31 6.40 -8.61
N ARG A 1050 36.93 7.32 -9.50
CA ARG A 1050 35.70 7.35 -10.30
C ARG A 1050 36.03 7.96 -11.67
N TYR A 1051 35.53 7.38 -12.75
CA TYR A 1051 35.69 7.91 -14.10
C TYR A 1051 34.44 7.73 -14.95
N THR A 1052 33.97 8.81 -15.57
CA THR A 1052 32.84 8.80 -16.51
C THR A 1052 33.32 8.72 -17.97
N ASP A 1053 32.91 7.70 -18.73
CA ASP A 1053 33.15 7.63 -20.18
C ASP A 1053 32.16 8.52 -20.95
N LYS A 1054 32.54 9.79 -21.09
CA LYS A 1054 31.80 10.80 -21.85
C LYS A 1054 31.81 10.57 -23.37
N LYS A 1055 32.52 9.54 -23.86
CA LYS A 1055 32.64 9.14 -25.28
C LYS A 1055 31.96 7.79 -25.58
N ALA A 1056 31.15 7.27 -24.67
CA ALA A 1056 30.22 6.18 -24.94
C ALA A 1056 29.04 6.65 -25.82
N LYS A 1057 28.61 5.83 -26.78
CA LYS A 1057 27.40 6.05 -27.60
C LYS A 1057 26.23 5.29 -26.99
N ALA A 1058 25.04 5.89 -27.03
CA ALA A 1058 23.78 5.27 -26.59
C ALA A 1058 23.45 3.97 -27.35
N GLY A 1059 22.78 3.04 -26.68
CA GLY A 1059 22.37 1.73 -27.21
C GLY A 1059 23.50 0.70 -27.36
N GLN A 1060 24.73 1.02 -27.00
CA GLN A 1060 25.89 0.13 -27.18
C GLN A 1060 26.29 -0.58 -25.88
N LYS A 1061 26.66 -1.87 -26.00
CA LYS A 1061 27.40 -2.64 -24.97
C LYS A 1061 28.88 -2.20 -24.98
N TYR A 1062 29.45 -1.96 -23.81
CA TYR A 1062 30.87 -1.68 -23.62
C TYR A 1062 31.44 -2.55 -22.50
N TYR A 1063 32.68 -2.97 -22.66
CA TYR A 1063 33.46 -3.71 -21.66
C TYR A 1063 34.60 -2.85 -21.15
N TYR A 1064 34.81 -2.81 -19.84
CA TYR A 1064 35.83 -2.00 -19.19
C TYR A 1064 36.73 -2.84 -18.28
N LYS A 1065 38.02 -2.48 -18.24
CA LYS A 1065 38.98 -2.96 -17.23
C LYS A 1065 39.94 -1.83 -16.85
N ILE A 1066 40.43 -1.86 -15.61
CA ILE A 1066 41.42 -0.92 -15.07
C ILE A 1066 42.70 -1.69 -14.69
N ARG A 1067 43.85 -1.01 -14.73
CA ARG A 1067 45.07 -1.46 -14.05
C ARG A 1067 45.71 -0.28 -13.32
N LEU A 1068 46.38 -0.56 -12.22
CA LEU A 1068 47.17 0.43 -11.48
C LEU A 1068 48.66 0.35 -11.87
N PHE A 1069 49.40 1.43 -11.64
CA PHE A 1069 50.86 1.45 -11.75
C PHE A 1069 51.52 2.29 -10.67
N LYS A 1070 52.68 1.87 -10.17
CA LYS A 1070 53.58 2.72 -9.38
C LYS A 1070 54.66 3.27 -10.31
N LYS A 1071 55.00 4.54 -10.17
CA LYS A 1071 56.06 5.20 -10.94
C LYS A 1071 57.30 5.36 -10.04
N THR A 1072 58.45 4.95 -10.53
CA THR A 1072 59.73 5.04 -9.81
C THR A 1072 60.77 5.58 -10.79
N GLY A 1073 61.19 6.83 -10.59
CA GLY A 1073 61.94 7.58 -11.61
C GLY A 1073 61.14 7.72 -12.90
N ALA A 1074 61.73 7.35 -14.03
CA ALA A 1074 61.06 7.32 -15.33
C ALA A 1074 60.11 6.11 -15.51
N GLN A 1075 60.39 5.00 -14.82
CA GLN A 1075 59.77 3.70 -15.10
C GLN A 1075 58.39 3.54 -14.45
N LYS A 1076 57.49 2.84 -15.14
CA LYS A 1076 56.14 2.48 -14.63
C LYS A 1076 56.01 0.97 -14.45
N TYR A 1077 55.71 0.57 -13.22
CA TYR A 1077 55.51 -0.82 -12.84
C TYR A 1077 54.01 -1.08 -12.66
N TYR A 1078 53.45 -1.99 -13.47
CA TYR A 1078 52.01 -2.22 -13.56
C TYR A 1078 51.54 -3.40 -12.70
N GLY A 1079 50.37 -3.25 -12.06
CA GLY A 1079 49.63 -4.37 -11.47
C GLY A 1079 48.88 -5.20 -12.52
N LYS A 1080 48.28 -6.32 -12.08
CA LYS A 1080 47.34 -7.10 -12.89
C LYS A 1080 46.13 -6.23 -13.29
N TYR A 1081 45.49 -6.57 -14.40
CA TYR A 1081 44.19 -5.99 -14.76
C TYR A 1081 43.10 -6.42 -13.77
N SER A 1082 42.10 -5.55 -13.58
CA SER A 1082 40.88 -5.86 -12.86
C SER A 1082 40.04 -6.94 -13.54
N ASN A 1083 39.00 -7.40 -12.84
CA ASN A 1083 37.80 -7.96 -13.45
C ASN A 1083 37.30 -7.10 -14.63
N VAL A 1084 36.77 -7.74 -15.66
CA VAL A 1084 36.13 -7.08 -16.81
C VAL A 1084 34.65 -6.86 -16.49
N CYS A 1085 34.23 -5.60 -16.40
CA CYS A 1085 32.82 -5.25 -16.22
C CYS A 1085 32.17 -4.86 -17.55
N MET A 1086 30.94 -5.30 -17.79
CA MET A 1086 30.13 -4.96 -18.96
C MET A 1086 29.05 -3.96 -18.57
N ILE A 1087 28.75 -3.00 -19.43
CA ILE A 1087 27.57 -2.15 -19.29
C ILE A 1087 26.96 -1.81 -20.66
N LYS A 1088 25.64 -1.93 -20.76
CA LYS A 1088 24.83 -1.52 -21.92
C LYS A 1088 24.29 -0.12 -21.65
N THR A 1089 24.68 0.86 -22.48
CA THR A 1089 24.04 2.18 -22.45
C THR A 1089 22.59 2.08 -22.97
N LEU A 1090 21.68 2.86 -22.38
CA LEU A 1090 20.28 2.87 -22.80
C LEU A 1090 20.17 3.37 -24.26
N SER A 1091 19.21 2.85 -25.02
CA SER A 1091 18.95 3.21 -26.43
C SER A 1091 18.27 4.57 -26.61
N ILE A 1092 18.65 5.57 -25.81
CA ILE A 1092 18.07 6.91 -25.83
C ILE A 1092 18.50 7.64 -27.11
N VAL A 1093 17.53 7.91 -27.97
CA VAL A 1093 17.69 8.70 -29.20
C VAL A 1093 18.00 10.15 -28.84
N LYS A 1094 19.21 10.60 -29.20
CA LYS A 1094 19.64 12.00 -29.09
C LYS A 1094 18.66 12.92 -29.82
N PRO A 1095 18.07 13.94 -29.16
CA PRO A 1095 17.05 14.76 -29.80
C PRO A 1095 17.60 15.57 -30.98
N LYS A 1096 17.02 15.35 -32.17
CA LYS A 1096 17.22 16.19 -33.35
C LYS A 1096 16.20 17.33 -33.34
N ILE A 1097 16.67 18.57 -33.34
CA ILE A 1097 15.83 19.78 -33.36
C ILE A 1097 15.95 20.53 -34.69
N LYS A 1098 14.81 20.98 -35.22
CA LYS A 1098 14.70 21.96 -36.31
C LYS A 1098 14.16 23.28 -35.74
N GLY A 1099 14.66 24.40 -36.24
CA GLY A 1099 14.19 25.73 -35.90
C GLY A 1099 13.67 26.46 -37.13
N THR A 1100 12.49 27.07 -37.02
CA THR A 1100 11.95 27.99 -38.03
C THR A 1100 11.53 29.30 -37.36
N THR A 1101 11.28 30.34 -38.15
CA THR A 1101 10.87 31.67 -37.68
C THR A 1101 9.62 32.10 -38.42
N GLY A 1102 8.70 32.77 -37.74
CA GLY A 1102 7.52 33.34 -38.37
C GLY A 1102 6.96 34.52 -37.57
N THR A 1103 5.86 35.07 -38.07
CA THR A 1103 5.14 36.18 -37.43
C THR A 1103 3.70 35.73 -37.18
N TYR A 1104 3.13 36.07 -36.02
CA TYR A 1104 1.73 35.83 -35.67
C TYR A 1104 1.17 37.08 -34.99
N ARG A 1105 0.04 37.63 -35.49
CA ARG A 1105 -0.54 38.91 -35.02
C ARG A 1105 0.51 40.02 -34.82
N LYS A 1106 1.32 40.29 -35.86
CA LYS A 1106 2.48 41.22 -35.88
C LYS A 1106 3.65 40.91 -34.90
N MET A 1107 3.59 39.84 -34.10
CA MET A 1107 4.67 39.42 -33.18
C MET A 1107 5.56 38.34 -33.81
N PRO A 1108 6.91 38.45 -33.75
CA PRO A 1108 7.80 37.40 -34.24
C PRO A 1108 7.92 36.24 -33.24
N TYR A 1109 8.10 35.02 -33.76
CA TYR A 1109 8.34 33.81 -32.97
C TYR A 1109 9.40 32.91 -33.60
N VAL A 1110 10.07 32.12 -32.76
CA VAL A 1110 10.85 30.94 -33.18
C VAL A 1110 10.03 29.70 -32.89
N GLN A 1111 9.86 28.82 -33.86
CA GLN A 1111 9.28 27.49 -33.64
C GLN A 1111 10.40 26.45 -33.56
N ILE A 1112 10.41 25.67 -32.48
CA ILE A 1112 11.32 24.53 -32.28
C ILE A 1112 10.53 23.24 -32.49
N GLU A 1113 11.02 22.36 -33.36
CA GLU A 1113 10.41 21.08 -33.71
C GLU A 1113 11.37 19.94 -33.37
N LEU A 1114 10.92 18.96 -32.56
CA LEU A 1114 11.68 17.74 -32.25
C LEU A 1114 11.44 16.69 -33.34
N LYS A 1115 12.34 16.59 -34.31
CA LYS A 1115 12.24 15.68 -35.46
C LYS A 1115 12.55 14.21 -35.16
N LYS A 1116 13.30 13.92 -34.11
CA LYS A 1116 13.52 12.55 -33.59
C LYS A 1116 13.99 12.69 -32.14
N TYR A 1117 13.36 11.98 -31.19
CA TYR A 1117 13.66 12.12 -29.76
C TYR A 1117 13.24 10.84 -29.00
N SER A 1118 13.53 10.79 -27.70
CA SER A 1118 13.00 9.76 -26.78
C SER A 1118 13.02 10.26 -25.34
N GLY A 1119 12.00 9.92 -24.55
CA GLY A 1119 11.77 10.41 -23.19
C GLY A 1119 10.45 11.18 -23.04
N ILE A 1120 9.90 11.15 -21.83
CA ILE A 1120 8.56 11.66 -21.47
C ILE A 1120 8.56 13.15 -21.07
N TYR A 1121 9.73 13.76 -20.86
CA TYR A 1121 9.87 15.20 -20.68
C TYR A 1121 10.91 15.78 -21.64
N ALA A 1122 10.76 17.06 -21.96
CA ALA A 1122 11.75 17.85 -22.67
C ALA A 1122 12.04 19.16 -21.91
N GLU A 1123 13.31 19.47 -21.70
CA GLU A 1123 13.76 20.79 -21.23
C GLU A 1123 14.38 21.55 -22.41
N ILE A 1124 13.75 22.65 -22.83
CA ILE A 1124 14.28 23.57 -23.84
C ILE A 1124 15.15 24.60 -23.13
N TYR A 1125 16.46 24.59 -23.42
CA TYR A 1125 17.41 25.59 -22.97
C TYR A 1125 17.61 26.64 -24.07
N ILE A 1126 17.38 27.91 -23.73
CA ILE A 1126 17.41 29.06 -24.64
C ILE A 1126 18.50 30.03 -24.16
N ARG A 1127 19.37 30.49 -25.05
CA ARG A 1127 20.45 31.44 -24.71
C ARG A 1127 20.53 32.60 -25.70
N GLY A 1128 20.58 33.82 -25.19
CA GLY A 1128 20.75 35.05 -25.97
C GLY A 1128 22.21 35.42 -26.23
N LYS A 1129 22.45 36.72 -26.47
CA LYS A 1129 23.79 37.31 -26.69
C LYS A 1129 24.59 37.45 -25.38
N ASP A 1130 23.87 37.51 -24.26
CA ASP A 1130 24.28 37.58 -22.85
C ASP A 1130 24.92 36.28 -22.31
N LYS A 1131 24.88 35.19 -23.09
CA LYS A 1131 25.42 33.86 -22.78
C LYS A 1131 24.73 33.09 -21.63
N LYS A 1132 23.77 33.64 -20.88
CA LYS A 1132 23.01 32.88 -19.87
C LYS A 1132 21.92 32.02 -20.51
N TYR A 1133 21.65 30.85 -19.93
CA TYR A 1133 20.60 29.92 -20.39
C TYR A 1133 19.33 30.08 -19.54
N GLN A 1134 18.22 30.44 -20.18
CA GLN A 1134 16.86 30.24 -19.66
C GLN A 1134 16.39 28.81 -19.96
N LYS A 1135 15.48 28.26 -19.14
CA LYS A 1135 15.02 26.87 -19.25
C LYS A 1135 13.49 26.79 -19.20
N ILE A 1136 12.88 26.12 -20.18
CA ILE A 1136 11.46 25.78 -20.21
C ILE A 1136 11.32 24.26 -20.08
N LYS A 1137 10.48 23.76 -19.16
CA LYS A 1137 10.19 22.33 -18.96
C LYS A 1137 8.83 21.99 -19.58
N LEU A 1138 8.75 20.90 -20.34
CA LEU A 1138 7.53 20.44 -21.01
C LEU A 1138 7.10 19.07 -20.43
N LYS A 1139 5.82 18.93 -20.07
CA LYS A 1139 5.20 17.64 -19.67
C LYS A 1139 4.94 16.77 -20.92
N SER A 1140 4.78 15.45 -20.73
CA SER A 1140 4.49 14.49 -21.82
C SER A 1140 3.25 14.89 -22.64
N SER A 1141 2.16 15.25 -21.95
CA SER A 1141 0.93 15.79 -22.53
C SER A 1141 1.17 17.02 -23.41
N SER A 1142 2.04 17.95 -23.00
CA SER A 1142 2.43 19.12 -23.80
C SER A 1142 3.17 18.73 -25.10
N ILE A 1143 3.98 17.67 -25.07
CA ILE A 1143 4.72 17.20 -26.24
C ILE A 1143 3.78 16.50 -27.23
N LYS A 1144 2.84 15.67 -26.73
CA LYS A 1144 1.74 15.08 -27.52
C LYS A 1144 0.85 16.18 -28.14
N ARG A 1145 0.23 17.04 -27.31
CA ARG A 1145 -0.76 18.06 -27.69
C ARG A 1145 -0.30 19.01 -28.80
N TYR A 1146 0.98 19.34 -28.86
CA TYR A 1146 1.54 20.24 -29.88
C TYR A 1146 2.31 19.51 -31.00
N ASN A 1147 2.15 18.19 -31.14
CA ASN A 1147 2.85 17.35 -32.13
C ASN A 1147 4.35 17.69 -32.22
N ALA A 1148 4.97 17.77 -31.03
CA ALA A 1148 6.37 18.12 -30.78
C ALA A 1148 6.89 19.43 -31.44
N LYS A 1149 6.01 20.40 -31.71
CA LYS A 1149 6.31 21.73 -32.31
C LYS A 1149 5.93 22.87 -31.36
N PHE A 1150 6.91 23.60 -30.85
CA PHE A 1150 6.72 24.62 -29.82
C PHE A 1150 7.04 26.02 -30.35
N LYS A 1151 6.08 26.94 -30.33
CA LYS A 1151 6.25 28.34 -30.75
C LYS A 1151 6.64 29.21 -29.55
N LEU A 1152 7.77 29.90 -29.66
CA LEU A 1152 8.35 30.76 -28.63
C LEU A 1152 8.33 32.22 -29.10
N LYS A 1153 7.47 33.03 -28.47
CA LYS A 1153 7.36 34.48 -28.70
C LYS A 1153 8.72 35.16 -28.48
N CYS A 1154 9.11 36.03 -29.40
CA CYS A 1154 10.39 36.73 -29.35
C CYS A 1154 10.16 38.24 -29.22
N ASN A 1155 10.77 38.87 -28.23
CA ASN A 1155 10.57 40.31 -27.99
C ASN A 1155 11.47 41.21 -28.88
N ASN A 1156 12.42 40.63 -29.63
CA ASN A 1156 13.35 41.38 -30.48
C ASN A 1156 13.37 40.82 -31.93
N LYS A 1157 12.98 41.67 -32.89
CA LYS A 1157 12.82 41.34 -34.32
C LYS A 1157 14.08 40.91 -35.07
N LYS A 1158 15.29 41.12 -34.51
CA LYS A 1158 16.58 40.81 -35.19
C LYS A 1158 17.54 39.96 -34.33
N ALA A 1159 17.06 39.37 -33.23
CA ALA A 1159 17.89 38.60 -32.30
C ALA A 1159 18.39 37.25 -32.87
N VAL A 1160 19.50 36.77 -32.31
CA VAL A 1160 20.03 35.41 -32.53
C VAL A 1160 19.95 34.64 -31.22
N TYR A 1161 19.22 33.52 -31.25
CA TYR A 1161 19.04 32.63 -30.11
C TYR A 1161 19.74 31.29 -30.36
N TYR A 1162 20.27 30.72 -29.28
CA TYR A 1162 20.87 29.39 -29.26
C TYR A 1162 19.98 28.45 -28.44
N PHE A 1163 19.48 27.40 -29.09
CA PHE A 1163 18.61 26.40 -28.49
C PHE A 1163 19.38 25.09 -28.27
N LYS A 1164 19.07 24.42 -27.17
CA LYS A 1164 19.53 23.06 -26.88
C LYS A 1164 18.41 22.35 -26.12
N VAL A 1165 17.92 21.23 -26.62
CA VAL A 1165 16.85 20.48 -25.95
C VAL A 1165 17.43 19.25 -25.28
N ARG A 1166 17.07 19.04 -24.01
CA ARG A 1166 17.36 17.84 -23.25
C ARG A 1166 16.09 17.01 -23.19
N THR A 1167 16.09 15.78 -23.69
CA THR A 1167 15.00 14.85 -23.35
C THR A 1167 15.36 14.04 -22.12
N ILE A 1168 14.33 13.68 -21.35
CA ILE A 1168 14.46 12.96 -20.08
C ILE A 1168 13.56 11.73 -20.11
N VAL A 1169 14.16 10.58 -19.83
CA VAL A 1169 13.52 9.28 -19.68
C VAL A 1169 13.41 9.00 -18.17
N LYS A 1170 12.18 8.78 -17.67
CA LYS A 1170 11.96 8.11 -16.37
C LYS A 1170 12.29 6.63 -16.59
N ARG A 1171 13.12 6.04 -15.75
CA ARG A 1171 13.21 4.58 -15.54
C ARG A 1171 12.89 4.33 -14.06
N VAL A 1172 12.44 3.12 -13.75
CA VAL A 1172 12.15 2.64 -12.37
C VAL A 1172 13.33 2.91 -11.42
N LYS A 1173 13.04 3.00 -10.11
CA LYS A 1173 13.98 3.41 -9.04
C LYS A 1173 14.40 4.89 -9.15
N LYS A 1174 13.47 5.77 -9.57
CA LYS A 1174 13.54 7.26 -9.63
C LYS A 1174 14.75 7.90 -10.35
N LYS A 1175 15.66 7.13 -10.98
CA LYS A 1175 16.83 7.64 -11.71
C LYS A 1175 16.44 8.20 -13.09
N TYR A 1176 16.45 9.53 -13.22
CA TYR A 1176 16.24 10.23 -14.49
C TYR A 1176 17.45 10.18 -15.43
N TYR A 1177 17.30 9.54 -16.59
CA TYR A 1177 18.31 9.52 -17.65
C TYR A 1177 18.01 10.58 -18.71
N SER A 1178 19.03 11.23 -19.26
CA SER A 1178 18.80 12.36 -20.15
C SER A 1178 19.88 12.55 -21.22
N VAL A 1179 19.48 12.98 -22.42
CA VAL A 1179 20.38 13.24 -23.54
C VAL A 1179 20.06 14.60 -24.15
N TYR A 1180 21.10 15.37 -24.45
CA TYR A 1180 20.99 16.69 -25.07
C TYR A 1180 21.12 16.64 -26.60
N SER A 1181 20.40 17.53 -27.27
CA SER A 1181 20.59 17.85 -28.68
C SER A 1181 21.94 18.52 -28.92
N ASP A 1182 22.32 18.61 -30.20
CA ASP A 1182 23.29 19.61 -30.63
C ASP A 1182 22.72 21.04 -30.46
N CYS A 1183 23.59 22.03 -30.40
CA CYS A 1183 23.17 23.42 -30.21
C CYS A 1183 22.73 24.03 -31.54
N LEU A 1184 21.45 24.39 -31.63
CA LEU A 1184 20.83 24.99 -32.81
C LEU A 1184 20.87 26.52 -32.70
N LYS A 1185 21.43 27.20 -33.71
CA LYS A 1185 21.46 28.66 -33.83
C LYS A 1185 20.31 29.12 -34.73
N VAL A 1186 19.40 29.95 -34.23
CA VAL A 1186 18.30 30.54 -35.01
C VAL A 1186 18.43 32.07 -34.98
N LYS A 1187 18.42 32.70 -36.16
CA LYS A 1187 18.33 34.16 -36.32
C LYS A 1187 16.87 34.51 -36.62
N VAL A 1188 16.24 35.33 -35.78
CA VAL A 1188 14.88 35.83 -36.03
C VAL A 1188 14.88 36.64 -37.32
N LYS A 1189 14.01 36.26 -38.26
CA LYS A 1189 13.61 37.13 -39.37
C LYS A 1189 12.44 37.99 -38.88
N GLY A 1190 12.54 39.29 -39.07
CA GLY A 1190 11.44 40.23 -38.86
C GLY A 1190 11.38 41.23 -40.00
N SER A 1191 10.17 41.48 -40.48
CA SER A 1191 9.72 42.79 -40.97
C SER A 1191 9.29 43.64 -39.78
#